data_AF-A0A0C9SSP0-F1
#
_entry.id   AF-A0A0C9SSP0-F1
#
_cell.length_a   1.000
_cell.length_b   1.000
_cell.length_c   1.000
_cell.angle_alpha   90.00
_cell.angle_beta   90.00
_cell.angle_gamma   90.00
#
_symmetry.space_group_name_H-M   'P 1'
#
loop_
_entity.id
_entity.type
_entity.pdbx_description
1 polymer ?
#
loop_
_entity_poly.entity_id
_entity_poly.type
_entity_poly.pdbx_seq_one_letter_code
_entity_poly.pdbx_strand_id
1 'polypeptide(L)'
;MTTRSQASLAGTLAAVQLRLNKIAEQKIQLTSATAIIVLLQMQLVSSDAKLVAVWEKINLYHSQLHNEHQNTAHAKATAAAVIAEVNRLQGDVIPAVQRAATADFQALVKKHKAGLLALQKAADRSAEEVHRARTELAESRKKIRALQIRLYHASKALGHVVACSRMKPKNSPARQLYLKGIYTATFHAIARRLVLAGCSQKSVGPAIQYILKALDMPVGKCCMSNWTVQRAVLEGGVAAKMQIGHEIVGTSSVNGDHSADQLKMFASVCTWKKEIWLHELGMQALRHCTAESAPLAAAVRDAYELLVDQAGGLSAWNTLSDRKILPCCCMHKELNSVKGWNAGMLDSWEENSFERPILLANKDNTATLQNVDKPSDAMTDAEVRALDVSGHGGVKVCTLAGAIFNHKDDKKGQQDTHHYYFEMIKAVLSPFSDTSNTRYQSYCEAAAELLTHLDHYITFFEQSTHKPKKSMSLTSVHYMTRPAFIVITLLKTQLFWQNPAAVTAVHQLFSDNKLPHPHEALVAFFRGAITTWEHFSAEFEGGGTIDHMSATNDANEGALGSYRLHACQKPLTSLHHHNALEQFKCNNTESFIDNTFMDADHSYTMKMAREWQAAGLEHKHQANLVKGDEGEVLLKRQQLAERAGKEAAEKARLDDVLLLVLNEEGLLSLKNVELIDQVNLRQ
;
A
#
# COMPACT_ATOMS: atom_id res chain seq x y z
N MET A 1 158.44 66.21 -19.49
CA MET A 1 157.62 66.05 -20.70
C MET A 1 156.91 64.70 -20.62
N THR A 2 155.88 64.56 -19.78
CA THR A 2 154.45 64.83 -20.07
C THR A 2 153.92 64.01 -21.25
N THR A 3 152.90 63.18 -20.96
CA THR A 3 151.76 62.76 -21.84
C THR A 3 151.48 61.27 -22.05
N ARG A 4 152.31 60.30 -21.62
CA ARG A 4 151.93 58.86 -21.71
C ARG A 4 151.74 58.11 -20.39
N SER A 5 152.12 58.70 -19.24
CA SER A 5 151.87 58.11 -17.91
C SER A 5 150.41 58.25 -17.43
N GLN A 6 149.59 59.06 -18.09
CA GLN A 6 148.16 59.21 -17.77
C GLN A 6 147.24 58.24 -18.52
N ALA A 7 147.63 57.76 -19.73
CA ALA A 7 146.78 56.90 -20.55
C ALA A 7 146.80 55.41 -20.13
N SER A 8 147.95 54.90 -19.66
CA SER A 8 148.08 53.52 -19.15
C SER A 8 147.31 53.33 -17.85
N LEU A 9 147.39 54.30 -16.93
CA LEU A 9 146.65 54.28 -15.67
C LEU A 9 145.13 54.36 -15.88
N ALA A 10 144.67 55.15 -16.87
CA ALA A 10 143.25 55.27 -17.21
C ALA A 10 142.67 53.96 -17.79
N GLY A 11 143.44 53.20 -18.58
CA GLY A 11 143.03 51.91 -19.13
C GLY A 11 142.89 50.82 -18.06
N THR A 12 143.80 50.74 -17.10
CA THR A 12 143.68 49.84 -15.95
C THR A 12 142.56 50.25 -15.00
N LEU A 13 142.35 51.55 -14.77
CA LEU A 13 141.25 52.04 -13.94
C LEU A 13 139.88 51.70 -14.56
N ALA A 14 139.73 51.86 -15.88
CA ALA A 14 138.50 51.50 -16.59
C ALA A 14 138.22 49.98 -16.57
N ALA A 15 139.26 49.15 -16.70
CA ALA A 15 139.13 47.69 -16.62
C ALA A 15 138.77 47.22 -15.19
N VAL A 16 139.30 47.87 -14.16
CA VAL A 16 138.93 47.63 -12.76
C VAL A 16 137.50 48.10 -12.49
N GLN A 17 137.09 49.26 -13.00
CA GLN A 17 135.72 49.76 -12.85
C GLN A 17 134.69 48.85 -13.55
N LEU A 18 135.01 48.33 -14.74
CA LEU A 18 134.15 47.37 -15.45
C LEU A 18 134.03 46.04 -14.66
N ARG A 19 135.13 45.55 -14.08
CA ARG A 19 135.10 44.36 -13.20
C ARG A 19 134.28 44.62 -11.93
N LEU A 20 134.43 45.78 -11.30
CA LEU A 20 133.65 46.16 -10.11
C LEU A 20 132.16 46.27 -10.44
N ASN A 21 131.79 46.86 -11.58
CA ASN A 21 130.39 46.93 -12.02
C ASN A 21 129.82 45.53 -12.29
N LYS A 22 130.59 44.63 -12.92
CA LYS A 22 130.17 43.25 -13.17
C LYS A 22 130.02 42.43 -11.89
N ILE A 23 130.89 42.66 -10.90
CA ILE A 23 130.76 42.05 -9.56
C ILE A 23 129.54 42.60 -8.82
N ALA A 24 129.27 43.91 -8.93
CA ALA A 24 128.07 44.52 -8.33
C ALA A 24 126.79 43.96 -8.95
N GLU A 25 126.74 43.79 -10.27
CA GLU A 25 125.62 43.19 -10.99
C GLU A 25 125.41 41.71 -10.61
N GLN A 26 126.48 40.93 -10.53
CA GLN A 26 126.43 39.55 -10.02
C GLN A 26 125.95 39.48 -8.57
N LYS A 27 126.34 40.44 -7.73
CA LYS A 27 125.90 40.51 -6.33
C LYS A 27 124.40 40.81 -6.22
N ILE A 28 123.87 41.68 -7.08
CA ILE A 28 122.43 41.97 -7.17
C ILE A 28 121.65 40.75 -7.68
N GLN A 29 122.16 40.03 -8.68
CA GLN A 29 121.55 38.78 -9.14
C GLN A 29 121.58 37.70 -8.06
N LEU A 30 122.67 37.59 -7.29
CA LEU A 30 122.78 36.62 -6.19
C LEU A 30 121.82 36.94 -5.04
N THR A 31 121.66 38.21 -4.66
CA THR A 31 120.67 38.58 -3.64
C THR A 31 119.23 38.37 -4.12
N SER A 32 118.94 38.65 -5.39
CA SER A 32 117.64 38.35 -6.00
C SER A 32 117.34 36.85 -6.02
N ALA A 33 118.30 36.03 -6.46
CA ALA A 33 118.16 34.57 -6.45
C ALA A 33 117.97 34.01 -5.02
N THR A 34 118.70 34.56 -4.04
CA THR A 34 118.54 34.17 -2.63
C THR A 34 117.15 34.51 -2.10
N ALA A 35 116.60 35.69 -2.43
CA ALA A 35 115.25 36.07 -2.03
C ALA A 35 114.17 35.15 -2.66
N ILE A 36 114.34 34.75 -3.92
CA ILE A 36 113.44 33.79 -4.60
C ILE A 36 113.52 32.42 -3.93
N ILE A 37 114.71 31.93 -3.58
CA ILE A 37 114.89 30.65 -2.87
C ILE A 37 114.16 30.67 -1.53
N VAL A 38 114.28 31.75 -0.75
CA VAL A 38 113.58 31.88 0.55
C VAL A 38 112.06 31.87 0.36
N LEU A 39 111.53 32.58 -0.64
CA LEU A 39 110.09 32.58 -0.95
C LEU A 39 109.59 31.17 -1.35
N LEU A 40 110.33 30.46 -2.20
CA LEU A 40 110.00 29.10 -2.60
C LEU A 40 110.07 28.12 -1.43
N GLN A 41 111.06 28.27 -0.53
CA GLN A 41 111.15 27.48 0.70
C GLN A 41 109.94 27.74 1.62
N MET A 42 109.50 28.98 1.78
CA MET A 42 108.29 29.30 2.55
C MET A 42 107.02 28.71 1.91
N GLN A 43 106.91 28.74 0.58
CA GLN A 43 105.80 28.12 -0.15
C GLN A 43 105.81 26.59 -0.02
N LEU A 44 106.98 25.96 -0.03
CA LEU A 44 107.14 24.52 0.16
C LEU A 44 106.68 24.09 1.56
N VAL A 45 107.14 24.78 2.61
CA VAL A 45 106.72 24.52 4.00
C VAL A 45 105.21 24.70 4.17
N SER A 46 104.62 25.74 3.56
CA SER A 46 103.17 25.95 3.58
C SER A 46 102.40 24.84 2.87
N SER A 47 102.94 24.31 1.77
CA SER A 47 102.32 23.23 1.00
C SER A 47 102.42 21.89 1.73
N ASP A 48 103.55 21.59 2.36
CA ASP A 48 103.72 20.40 3.20
C ASP A 48 102.76 20.40 4.40
N ALA A 49 102.59 21.55 5.07
CA ALA A 49 101.62 21.69 6.16
C ALA A 49 100.17 21.43 5.68
N LYS A 50 99.82 21.85 4.46
CA LYS A 50 98.50 21.55 3.86
C LYS A 50 98.35 20.06 3.55
N LEU A 51 99.39 19.40 3.04
CA LEU A 51 99.37 17.97 2.75
C LEU A 51 99.18 17.13 4.01
N VAL A 52 99.88 17.45 5.10
CA VAL A 52 99.70 16.77 6.40
C VAL A 52 98.26 16.92 6.91
N ALA A 53 97.71 18.14 6.87
CA ALA A 53 96.33 18.39 7.29
C ALA A 53 95.29 17.62 6.44
N VAL A 54 95.54 17.46 5.13
CA VAL A 54 94.68 16.64 4.25
C VAL A 54 94.82 15.16 4.58
N TRP A 55 96.04 14.68 4.85
CA TRP A 55 96.29 13.28 5.21
C TRP A 55 95.63 12.89 6.54
N GLU A 56 95.68 13.76 7.56
CA GLU A 56 94.97 13.55 8.83
C GLU A 56 93.45 13.46 8.64
N LYS A 57 92.88 14.31 7.76
CA LYS A 57 91.45 14.22 7.41
C LYS A 57 91.10 12.92 6.72
N ILE A 58 91.94 12.44 5.79
CA ILE A 58 91.72 11.16 5.11
C ILE A 58 91.71 10.01 6.12
N ASN A 59 92.66 9.99 7.07
CA ASN A 59 92.70 8.95 8.10
C ASN A 59 91.48 8.99 9.02
N LEU A 60 91.04 10.19 9.40
CA LEU A 60 89.81 10.36 10.18
C LEU A 60 88.59 9.80 9.42
N TYR A 61 88.45 10.14 8.13
CA TYR A 61 87.35 9.64 7.31
C TYR A 61 87.40 8.12 7.09
N HIS A 62 88.58 7.53 6.89
CA HIS A 62 88.73 6.08 6.81
C HIS A 62 88.32 5.39 8.11
N SER A 63 88.70 5.94 9.27
CA SER A 63 88.29 5.39 10.57
C SER A 63 86.78 5.48 10.77
N GLN A 64 86.17 6.62 10.44
CA GLN A 64 84.72 6.80 10.50
C GLN A 64 83.99 5.83 9.57
N LEU A 65 84.45 5.69 8.32
CA LEU A 65 83.86 4.76 7.35
C LEU A 65 83.95 3.30 7.82
N HIS A 66 85.09 2.92 8.42
CA HIS A 66 85.26 1.58 8.98
C HIS A 66 84.26 1.29 10.10
N ASN A 67 84.09 2.24 11.03
CA ASN A 67 83.13 2.11 12.12
C ASN A 67 81.69 2.03 11.61
N GLU A 68 81.32 2.85 10.62
CA GLU A 68 79.99 2.79 10.00
C GLU A 68 79.75 1.47 9.27
N HIS A 69 80.76 0.91 8.59
CA HIS A 69 80.67 -0.42 7.99
C HIS A 69 80.45 -1.52 9.05
N GLN A 70 81.13 -1.44 10.20
CA GLN A 70 80.92 -2.40 11.30
C GLN A 70 79.53 -2.24 11.92
N ASN A 71 79.07 -1.01 12.17
CA ASN A 71 77.75 -0.72 12.72
C ASN A 71 76.64 -1.22 11.79
N THR A 72 76.77 -0.99 10.49
CA THR A 72 75.79 -1.46 9.49
C THR A 72 75.80 -2.98 9.36
N ALA A 73 76.97 -3.63 9.44
CA ALA A 73 77.05 -5.09 9.47
C ALA A 73 76.36 -5.68 10.71
N HIS A 74 76.58 -5.09 11.89
CA HIS A 74 75.94 -5.52 13.13
C HIS A 74 74.42 -5.31 13.09
N ALA A 75 73.96 -4.15 12.61
CA ALA A 75 72.53 -3.86 12.44
C ALA A 75 71.85 -4.85 11.47
N LYS A 76 72.51 -5.21 10.36
CA LYS A 76 72.01 -6.23 9.43
C LYS A 76 71.91 -7.62 10.06
N ALA A 77 72.90 -8.01 10.86
CA ALA A 77 72.88 -9.29 11.57
C ALA A 77 71.73 -9.34 12.59
N THR A 78 71.53 -8.28 13.37
CA THR A 78 70.42 -8.18 14.33
C THR A 78 69.06 -8.20 13.64
N ALA A 79 68.90 -7.47 12.53
CA ALA A 79 67.68 -7.48 11.73
C ALA A 79 67.36 -8.89 11.19
N ALA A 80 68.37 -9.62 10.70
CA ALA A 80 68.20 -10.99 10.22
C ALA A 80 67.75 -11.94 11.34
N ALA A 81 68.31 -11.79 12.55
CA ALA A 81 67.90 -12.59 13.72
C ALA A 81 66.44 -12.32 14.12
N VAL A 82 66.01 -11.05 14.12
CA VAL A 82 64.62 -10.68 14.41
C VAL A 82 63.66 -11.23 13.36
N ILE A 83 64.00 -11.13 12.07
CA ILE A 83 63.17 -11.68 10.99
C ILE A 83 63.01 -13.20 11.12
N ALA A 84 64.09 -13.92 11.46
CA ALA A 84 64.03 -15.36 11.68
C ALA A 84 63.07 -15.73 12.83
N GLU A 85 63.10 -14.98 13.93
CA GLU A 85 62.22 -15.23 15.08
C GLU A 85 60.75 -14.89 14.78
N VAL A 86 60.50 -13.80 14.04
CA VAL A 86 59.13 -13.47 13.56
C VAL A 86 58.59 -14.59 12.68
N ASN A 87 59.40 -15.10 11.74
CA ASN A 87 58.99 -16.21 10.87
C ASN A 87 58.71 -17.50 11.68
N ARG A 88 59.50 -17.79 12.71
CA ARG A 88 59.26 -18.94 13.61
C ARG A 88 57.93 -18.81 14.36
N LEU A 89 57.64 -17.62 14.89
CA LEU A 89 56.37 -17.36 15.59
C LEU A 89 55.16 -17.47 14.65
N GLN A 90 55.28 -16.98 13.41
CA GLN A 90 54.23 -17.05 12.40
C GLN A 90 54.02 -18.46 11.82
N GLY A 91 55.09 -19.22 11.62
CA GLY A 91 55.02 -20.56 11.02
C GLY A 91 54.55 -21.65 11.97
N ASP A 92 55.05 -21.64 13.21
CA ASP A 92 54.87 -22.79 14.11
C ASP A 92 53.89 -22.49 15.25
N VAL A 93 54.10 -21.37 15.95
CA VAL A 93 53.42 -21.10 17.22
C VAL A 93 51.99 -20.65 17.00
N ILE A 94 51.75 -19.64 16.16
CA ILE A 94 50.41 -19.11 15.90
C ILE A 94 49.47 -20.18 15.31
N PRO A 95 49.87 -20.95 14.29
CA PRO A 95 49.00 -21.99 13.73
C PRO A 95 48.75 -23.16 14.68
N ALA A 96 49.70 -23.51 15.55
CA ALA A 96 49.49 -24.53 16.58
C ALA A 96 48.44 -24.09 17.61
N VAL A 97 48.52 -22.85 18.09
CA VAL A 97 47.55 -22.28 19.04
C VAL A 97 46.16 -22.15 18.41
N GLN A 98 46.08 -21.71 17.15
CA GLN A 98 44.81 -21.62 16.41
C GLN A 98 44.15 -23.00 16.22
N ARG A 99 44.92 -24.04 15.90
CA ARG A 99 44.40 -25.41 15.77
C ARG A 99 43.88 -25.96 17.10
N ALA A 100 44.60 -25.76 18.19
CA ALA A 100 44.16 -26.15 19.53
C ALA A 100 42.87 -25.44 19.93
N ALA A 101 42.81 -24.11 19.79
CA ALA A 101 41.62 -23.32 20.10
C ALA A 101 40.40 -23.73 19.25
N THR A 102 40.61 -24.05 17.97
CA THR A 102 39.53 -24.51 17.08
C THR A 102 39.00 -25.88 17.50
N ALA A 103 39.89 -26.80 17.88
CA ALA A 103 39.49 -28.13 18.36
C ALA A 103 38.69 -28.04 19.67
N ASP A 104 39.12 -27.20 20.61
CA ASP A 104 38.41 -26.96 21.87
C ASP A 104 37.03 -26.34 21.63
N PHE A 105 36.94 -25.36 20.74
CA PHE A 105 35.67 -24.75 20.36
C PHE A 105 34.70 -25.76 19.74
N GLN A 106 35.18 -26.61 18.83
CA GLN A 106 34.36 -27.65 18.21
C GLN A 106 33.87 -28.68 19.23
N ALA A 107 34.71 -29.09 20.19
CA ALA A 107 34.32 -29.98 21.27
C ALA A 107 33.22 -29.36 22.15
N LEU A 108 33.35 -28.07 22.48
CA LEU A 108 32.37 -27.32 23.25
C LEU A 108 31.02 -27.22 22.54
N VAL A 109 31.02 -26.88 21.24
CA VAL A 109 29.80 -26.81 20.41
C VAL A 109 29.10 -28.16 20.35
N LYS A 110 29.85 -29.27 20.16
CA LYS A 110 29.29 -30.62 20.12
C LYS A 110 28.62 -30.99 21.45
N LYS A 111 29.25 -30.66 22.58
CA LYS A 111 28.68 -30.88 23.93
C LYS A 111 27.38 -30.11 24.13
N HIS A 112 27.36 -28.82 23.80
CA HIS A 112 26.17 -27.98 23.98
C HIS A 112 25.01 -28.38 23.04
N LYS A 113 25.31 -28.76 21.80
CA LYS A 113 24.29 -29.24 20.84
C LYS A 113 23.57 -30.51 21.34
N ALA A 114 24.30 -31.44 21.96
CA ALA A 114 23.72 -32.63 22.55
C ALA A 114 22.82 -32.31 23.75
N GLY A 115 23.26 -31.39 24.63
CA GLY A 115 22.44 -30.92 25.76
C GLY A 115 21.16 -30.19 25.31
N LEU A 116 21.26 -29.34 24.30
CA LEU A 116 20.11 -28.60 23.75
C LEU A 116 19.07 -29.53 23.13
N LEU A 117 19.51 -30.57 22.41
CA LEU A 117 18.61 -31.59 21.86
C LEU A 117 17.90 -32.41 22.95
N ALA A 118 18.61 -32.74 24.04
CA ALA A 118 18.01 -33.45 25.17
C ALA A 118 16.96 -32.60 25.89
N LEU A 119 17.23 -31.31 26.08
CA LEU A 119 16.29 -30.34 26.66
C LEU A 119 15.06 -30.14 25.77
N GLN A 120 15.24 -30.02 24.45
CA GLN A 120 14.13 -29.91 23.51
C GLN A 120 13.19 -31.13 23.62
N LYS A 121 13.75 -32.35 23.61
CA LYS A 121 12.97 -33.59 23.76
C LYS A 121 12.28 -33.70 25.12
N ALA A 122 12.80 -33.07 26.17
CA ALA A 122 12.15 -33.02 27.47
C ALA A 122 10.98 -32.04 27.46
N ALA A 123 11.17 -30.85 26.86
CA ALA A 123 10.13 -29.85 26.71
C ALA A 123 8.96 -30.36 25.87
N ASP A 124 9.23 -31.05 24.76
CA ASP A 124 8.20 -31.63 23.89
C ASP A 124 7.36 -32.67 24.66
N ARG A 125 8.00 -33.55 25.45
CA ARG A 125 7.32 -34.53 26.31
C ARG A 125 6.43 -33.85 27.37
N SER A 126 6.94 -32.81 28.03
CA SER A 126 6.14 -32.05 28.99
C SER A 126 4.96 -31.32 28.33
N ALA A 127 5.10 -30.85 27.09
CA ALA A 127 4.00 -30.24 26.35
C ALA A 127 2.89 -31.25 26.02
N GLU A 128 3.26 -32.47 25.64
CA GLU A 128 2.31 -33.57 25.41
C GLU A 128 1.56 -33.96 26.70
N GLU A 129 2.26 -34.03 27.84
CA GLU A 129 1.65 -34.29 29.15
C GLU A 129 0.64 -33.20 29.54
N VAL A 130 1.00 -31.93 29.35
CA VAL A 130 0.09 -30.79 29.59
C VAL A 130 -1.14 -30.86 28.68
N HIS A 131 -0.94 -31.22 27.40
CA HIS A 131 -2.06 -31.38 26.48
C HIS A 131 -3.01 -32.49 26.94
N ARG A 132 -2.49 -33.66 27.30
CA ARG A 132 -3.28 -34.79 27.83
C ARG A 132 -4.04 -34.39 29.09
N ALA A 133 -3.38 -33.78 30.06
CA ALA A 133 -4.02 -33.31 31.29
C ALA A 133 -5.14 -32.29 31.02
N ARG A 134 -4.96 -31.38 30.05
CA ARG A 134 -6.01 -30.43 29.63
C ARG A 134 -7.22 -31.14 29.02
N THR A 135 -7.00 -32.17 28.21
CA THR A 135 -8.11 -32.95 27.63
C THR A 135 -8.90 -33.71 28.70
N GLU A 136 -8.23 -34.36 29.65
CA GLU A 136 -8.85 -35.04 30.78
C GLU A 136 -9.63 -34.07 31.69
N LEU A 137 -9.08 -32.87 31.91
CA LEU A 137 -9.75 -31.82 32.68
C LEU A 137 -11.03 -31.34 31.97
N ALA A 138 -10.98 -31.17 30.65
CA ALA A 138 -12.15 -30.77 29.86
C ALA A 138 -13.25 -31.84 29.93
N GLU A 139 -12.88 -33.12 29.84
CA GLU A 139 -13.85 -34.22 29.97
C GLU A 139 -14.44 -34.30 31.38
N SER A 140 -13.61 -34.13 32.42
CA SER A 140 -14.06 -34.08 33.81
C SER A 140 -15.02 -32.92 34.06
N ARG A 141 -14.74 -31.72 33.51
CA ARG A 141 -15.65 -30.57 33.57
C ARG A 141 -16.98 -30.84 32.88
N LYS A 142 -16.98 -31.51 31.72
CA LYS A 142 -18.23 -31.95 31.05
C LYS A 142 -19.04 -32.90 31.94
N LYS A 143 -18.39 -33.89 32.57
CA LYS A 143 -19.02 -34.83 33.51
C LYS A 143 -19.61 -34.10 34.72
N ILE A 144 -18.86 -33.18 35.33
CA ILE A 144 -19.33 -32.36 36.46
C ILE A 144 -20.55 -31.53 36.05
N ARG A 145 -20.52 -30.85 34.91
CA ARG A 145 -21.67 -30.06 34.43
C ARG A 145 -22.89 -30.93 34.19
N ALA A 146 -22.73 -32.12 33.60
CA ALA A 146 -23.81 -33.07 33.40
C ALA A 146 -24.40 -33.58 34.73
N LEU A 147 -23.58 -33.80 35.74
CA LEU A 147 -24.03 -34.17 37.09
C LEU A 147 -24.72 -33.01 37.81
N GLN A 148 -24.20 -31.78 37.68
CA GLN A 148 -24.81 -30.57 38.24
C GLN A 148 -26.20 -30.32 37.63
N ILE A 149 -26.35 -30.46 36.31
CA ILE A 149 -27.65 -30.35 35.62
C ILE A 149 -28.61 -31.43 36.13
N ARG A 150 -28.15 -32.69 36.25
CA ARG A 150 -28.96 -33.79 36.80
C ARG A 150 -29.37 -33.53 38.24
N LEU A 151 -28.49 -33.03 39.09
CA LEU A 151 -28.75 -32.74 40.49
C LEU A 151 -29.69 -31.53 40.64
N TYR A 152 -29.54 -30.51 39.80
CA TYR A 152 -30.48 -29.40 39.70
C TYR A 152 -31.88 -29.87 39.27
N HIS A 153 -31.97 -30.74 38.26
CA HIS A 153 -33.24 -31.32 37.82
C HIS A 153 -33.85 -32.24 38.89
N ALA A 154 -33.04 -33.04 39.59
CA ALA A 154 -33.49 -33.89 40.69
C ALA A 154 -33.97 -33.05 41.88
N SER A 155 -33.25 -31.97 42.24
CA SER A 155 -33.64 -31.01 43.27
C SER A 155 -34.92 -30.27 42.90
N LYS A 156 -35.06 -29.84 41.63
CA LYS A 156 -36.28 -29.22 41.12
C LYS A 156 -37.44 -30.22 41.09
N ALA A 157 -37.21 -31.47 40.71
CA ALA A 157 -38.22 -32.52 40.73
C ALA A 157 -38.65 -32.85 42.16
N LEU A 158 -37.72 -32.94 43.12
CA LEU A 158 -38.01 -33.12 44.54
C LEU A 158 -38.79 -31.91 45.10
N GLY A 159 -38.36 -30.69 44.76
CA GLY A 159 -39.06 -29.45 45.11
C GLY A 159 -40.45 -29.37 44.46
N HIS A 160 -40.61 -29.87 43.23
CA HIS A 160 -41.90 -29.94 42.54
C HIS A 160 -42.79 -31.04 43.14
N VAL A 161 -42.25 -32.17 43.59
CA VAL A 161 -43.01 -33.24 44.29
C VAL A 161 -43.44 -32.77 45.68
N VAL A 162 -42.56 -32.10 46.43
CA VAL A 162 -42.89 -31.47 47.72
C VAL A 162 -43.91 -30.32 47.53
N ALA A 163 -43.78 -29.51 46.48
CA ALA A 163 -44.76 -28.47 46.13
C ALA A 163 -46.10 -29.04 45.64
N CYS A 164 -46.09 -30.12 44.84
CA CYS A 164 -47.28 -30.82 44.36
C CYS A 164 -48.03 -31.54 45.49
N SER A 165 -47.33 -32.06 46.50
CA SER A 165 -47.98 -32.61 47.70
C SER A 165 -48.68 -31.55 48.57
N ARG A 166 -48.38 -30.26 48.37
CA ARG A 166 -49.04 -29.11 49.03
C ARG A 166 -50.00 -28.33 48.14
N MET A 167 -50.05 -28.55 46.82
CA MET A 167 -50.89 -27.77 45.90
C MET A 167 -51.73 -28.67 44.99
N LYS A 168 -53.07 -28.55 45.13
CA LYS A 168 -54.06 -29.10 44.20
C LYS A 168 -53.77 -28.66 42.74
N PRO A 169 -54.09 -29.49 41.74
CA PRO A 169 -53.64 -29.31 40.36
C PRO A 169 -54.24 -28.03 39.75
N LYS A 170 -53.39 -27.13 39.26
CA LYS A 170 -53.78 -25.90 38.55
C LYS A 170 -52.85 -25.71 37.35
N ASN A 171 -53.13 -26.29 36.19
CA ASN A 171 -52.59 -25.78 34.92
C ASN A 171 -53.55 -26.13 33.78
N SER A 172 -54.26 -25.11 33.28
CA SER A 172 -54.93 -25.19 32.00
C SER A 172 -53.93 -24.88 30.87
N PRO A 173 -54.08 -25.48 29.67
CA PRO A 173 -53.21 -25.23 28.51
C PRO A 173 -53.11 -23.74 28.10
N ALA A 174 -54.11 -22.93 28.47
CA ALA A 174 -54.17 -21.50 28.17
C ALA A 174 -53.05 -20.66 28.83
N ARG A 175 -52.46 -21.11 29.94
CA ARG A 175 -51.35 -20.39 30.62
C ARG A 175 -49.97 -20.61 29.98
N GLN A 176 -49.83 -21.57 29.06
CA GLN A 176 -48.60 -21.74 28.26
C GLN A 176 -48.55 -20.80 27.05
N LEU A 177 -49.71 -20.25 26.65
CA LEU A 177 -49.84 -19.40 25.46
C LEU A 177 -49.64 -17.91 25.77
N TYR A 178 -50.04 -17.48 26.97
CA TYR A 178 -49.96 -16.09 27.42
C TYR A 178 -49.48 -16.05 28.88
N LEU A 179 -48.39 -15.33 29.14
CA LEU A 179 -47.96 -15.03 30.50
C LEU A 179 -48.26 -13.56 30.81
N LYS A 180 -49.23 -13.32 31.70
CA LYS A 180 -49.64 -11.96 32.12
C LYS A 180 -49.97 -11.01 30.93
N GLY A 181 -50.57 -11.53 29.86
CA GLY A 181 -50.97 -10.75 28.68
C GLY A 181 -49.86 -10.51 27.64
N ILE A 182 -48.69 -11.14 27.81
CA ILE A 182 -47.55 -11.05 26.88
C ILE A 182 -47.42 -12.38 26.12
N TYR A 183 -47.19 -12.30 24.80
CA TYR A 183 -46.88 -13.46 23.97
C TYR A 183 -45.51 -14.03 24.36
N THR A 184 -45.41 -15.35 24.42
CA THR A 184 -44.17 -16.05 24.78
C THR A 184 -43.14 -15.98 23.64
N ALA A 185 -41.85 -16.16 23.97
CA ALA A 185 -40.77 -16.20 23.00
C ALA A 185 -41.01 -17.25 21.89
N THR A 186 -41.64 -18.38 22.24
CA THR A 186 -42.03 -19.44 21.30
C THR A 186 -43.01 -18.94 20.24
N PHE A 187 -44.00 -18.12 20.60
CA PHE A 187 -44.95 -17.55 19.63
C PHE A 187 -44.28 -16.52 18.72
N HIS A 188 -43.33 -15.74 19.25
CA HIS A 188 -42.53 -14.84 18.43
C HIS A 188 -41.65 -15.61 17.43
N ALA A 189 -41.12 -16.78 17.81
CA ALA A 189 -40.39 -17.66 16.90
C ALA A 189 -41.29 -18.22 15.78
N ILE A 190 -42.48 -18.74 16.12
CA ILE A 190 -43.46 -19.20 15.12
C ILE A 190 -43.85 -18.06 14.16
N ALA A 191 -44.11 -16.86 14.70
CA ALA A 191 -44.45 -15.70 13.89
C ALA A 191 -43.32 -15.34 12.90
N ARG A 192 -42.05 -15.32 13.36
CA ARG A 192 -40.89 -15.12 12.47
C ARG A 192 -40.81 -16.19 11.37
N ARG A 193 -40.97 -17.47 11.74
CA ARG A 193 -40.89 -18.60 10.81
C ARG A 193 -41.96 -18.51 9.72
N LEU A 194 -43.18 -18.12 10.07
CA LEU A 194 -44.27 -17.90 9.11
C LEU A 194 -43.97 -16.73 8.16
N VAL A 195 -43.41 -15.62 8.67
CA VAL A 195 -43.01 -14.48 7.80
C VAL A 195 -41.89 -14.88 6.84
N LEU A 196 -40.90 -15.65 7.30
CA LEU A 196 -39.82 -16.19 6.46
C LEU A 196 -40.35 -17.15 5.39
N ALA A 197 -41.35 -17.97 5.72
CA ALA A 197 -42.05 -18.83 4.77
C ALA A 197 -42.92 -18.07 3.76
N GLY A 198 -43.00 -16.74 3.88
CA GLY A 198 -43.71 -15.87 2.93
C GLY A 198 -45.09 -15.44 3.38
N CYS A 199 -45.55 -15.81 4.57
CA CYS A 199 -46.84 -15.34 5.08
C CYS A 199 -46.80 -13.82 5.31
N SER A 200 -47.86 -13.13 4.87
CA SER A 200 -48.00 -11.69 5.17
C SER A 200 -48.12 -11.48 6.68
N GLN A 201 -47.49 -10.41 7.20
CA GLN A 201 -47.51 -10.11 8.65
C GLN A 201 -48.94 -9.97 9.21
N LYS A 202 -49.88 -9.46 8.40
CA LYS A 202 -51.30 -9.35 8.74
C LYS A 202 -51.98 -10.72 8.85
N SER A 203 -51.53 -11.70 8.06
CA SER A 203 -52.10 -13.05 8.01
C SER A 203 -51.50 -14.00 9.05
N VAL A 204 -50.34 -13.68 9.63
CA VAL A 204 -49.66 -14.54 10.62
C VAL A 204 -50.52 -14.79 11.85
N GLY A 205 -51.12 -13.75 12.43
CA GLY A 205 -51.99 -13.89 13.59
C GLY A 205 -53.19 -14.83 13.34
N PRO A 206 -53.99 -14.59 12.28
CA PRO A 206 -55.06 -15.50 11.89
C PRO A 206 -54.57 -16.93 11.59
N ALA A 207 -53.45 -17.09 10.88
CA ALA A 207 -52.89 -18.39 10.56
C ALA A 207 -52.55 -19.19 11.83
N ILE A 208 -51.93 -18.54 12.83
CA ILE A 208 -51.65 -19.18 14.11
C ILE A 208 -52.94 -19.59 14.82
N GLN A 209 -53.99 -18.76 14.79
CA GLN A 209 -55.30 -19.14 15.39
C GLN A 209 -55.93 -20.35 14.70
N TYR A 210 -55.87 -20.43 13.36
CA TYR A 210 -56.35 -21.59 12.61
C TYR A 210 -55.59 -22.87 13.00
N ILE A 211 -54.26 -22.80 13.12
CA ILE A 211 -53.43 -23.93 13.54
C ILE A 211 -53.81 -24.38 14.97
N LEU A 212 -53.95 -23.45 15.91
CA LEU A 212 -54.34 -23.77 17.29
C LEU A 212 -55.74 -24.41 17.36
N LYS A 213 -56.69 -23.92 16.56
CA LYS A 213 -58.03 -24.48 16.46
C LYS A 213 -58.02 -25.89 15.87
N ALA A 214 -57.17 -26.15 14.88
CA ALA A 214 -57.00 -27.48 14.29
C ALA A 214 -56.37 -28.49 15.25
N LEU A 215 -55.63 -28.01 16.27
CA LEU A 215 -54.99 -28.83 17.30
C LEU A 215 -55.82 -28.95 18.60
N ASP A 216 -57.10 -28.54 18.57
CA ASP A 216 -58.00 -28.51 19.73
C ASP A 216 -57.43 -27.76 20.96
N MET A 217 -56.57 -26.78 20.71
CA MET A 217 -56.00 -25.93 21.75
C MET A 217 -56.90 -24.72 22.04
N PRO A 218 -56.97 -24.25 23.30
CA PRO A 218 -57.75 -23.07 23.64
C PRO A 218 -57.19 -21.82 22.95
N VAL A 219 -57.92 -21.30 21.96
CA VAL A 219 -57.57 -20.07 21.25
C VAL A 219 -57.94 -18.88 22.14
N GLY A 220 -56.95 -18.06 22.52
CA GLY A 220 -57.19 -16.83 23.29
C GLY A 220 -57.99 -15.81 22.48
N LYS A 221 -58.73 -14.91 23.17
CA LYS A 221 -59.51 -13.83 22.53
C LYS A 221 -58.66 -12.87 21.68
N CYS A 222 -57.36 -12.77 21.94
CA CYS A 222 -56.47 -11.83 21.24
C CYS A 222 -55.68 -12.55 20.13
N CYS A 223 -55.89 -12.14 18.89
CA CYS A 223 -55.05 -12.49 17.76
C CYS A 223 -53.73 -11.71 17.82
N MET A 224 -52.61 -12.29 17.35
CA MET A 224 -51.36 -11.55 17.23
C MET A 224 -51.55 -10.43 16.22
N SER A 225 -51.30 -9.18 16.65
CA SER A 225 -51.46 -8.02 15.79
C SER A 225 -50.29 -7.92 14.80
N ASN A 226 -50.49 -7.23 13.68
CA ASN A 226 -49.42 -6.92 12.73
C ASN A 226 -48.19 -6.29 13.44
N TRP A 227 -48.43 -5.34 14.35
CA TRP A 227 -47.38 -4.70 15.14
C TRP A 227 -46.59 -5.68 16.00
N THR A 228 -47.25 -6.69 16.57
CA THR A 228 -46.59 -7.74 17.35
C THR A 228 -45.73 -8.63 16.45
N VAL A 229 -46.23 -9.00 15.28
CA VAL A 229 -45.46 -9.77 14.28
C VAL A 229 -44.25 -8.98 13.82
N GLN A 230 -44.40 -7.67 13.59
CA GLN A 230 -43.29 -6.80 13.21
C GLN A 230 -42.20 -6.75 14.27
N ARG A 231 -42.58 -6.64 15.55
CA ARG A 231 -41.63 -6.69 16.67
C ARG A 231 -40.93 -8.04 16.75
N ALA A 232 -41.67 -9.15 16.59
CA ALA A 232 -41.07 -10.48 16.60
C ALA A 232 -39.96 -10.64 15.54
N VAL A 233 -40.12 -10.04 14.36
CA VAL A 233 -39.07 -10.02 13.32
C VAL A 233 -37.89 -9.12 13.69
N LEU A 234 -38.15 -7.91 14.20
CA LEU A 234 -37.08 -7.01 14.66
C LEU A 234 -36.27 -7.63 15.81
N GLU A 235 -36.91 -8.35 16.73
CA GLU A 235 -36.24 -9.14 17.76
C GLU A 235 -35.26 -10.15 17.14
N GLY A 236 -35.64 -10.78 16.02
CA GLY A 236 -34.74 -11.65 15.25
C GLY A 236 -33.54 -10.90 14.68
N GLY A 237 -33.74 -9.69 14.16
CA GLY A 237 -32.64 -8.82 13.71
C GLY A 237 -31.70 -8.38 14.85
N VAL A 238 -32.25 -8.09 16.04
CA VAL A 238 -31.42 -7.81 17.24
C VAL A 238 -30.63 -9.05 17.65
N ALA A 239 -31.27 -10.22 17.66
CA ALA A 239 -30.61 -11.49 17.97
C ALA A 239 -29.49 -11.81 16.95
N ALA A 240 -29.69 -11.51 15.67
CA ALA A 240 -28.66 -11.70 14.64
C ALA A 240 -27.44 -10.81 14.88
N LYS A 241 -27.64 -9.57 15.36
CA LYS A 241 -26.55 -8.70 15.80
C LYS A 241 -25.86 -9.20 17.06
N MET A 242 -26.62 -9.74 18.03
CA MET A 242 -26.06 -10.36 19.23
C MET A 242 -25.22 -11.60 18.91
N GLN A 243 -25.66 -12.42 17.95
CA GLN A 243 -24.94 -13.60 17.46
C GLN A 243 -23.55 -13.22 16.96
N ILE A 244 -23.46 -12.21 16.09
CA ILE A 244 -22.17 -11.70 15.58
C ILE A 244 -21.26 -11.30 16.74
N GLY A 245 -21.79 -10.57 17.73
CA GLY A 245 -21.02 -10.20 18.93
C GLY A 245 -20.55 -11.41 19.75
N HIS A 246 -21.40 -12.42 19.92
CA HIS A 246 -21.07 -13.65 20.63
C HIS A 246 -19.98 -14.47 19.93
N GLU A 247 -20.10 -14.62 18.61
CA GLU A 247 -19.13 -15.35 17.78
C GLU A 247 -17.76 -14.68 17.83
N ILE A 248 -17.69 -13.35 17.75
CA ILE A 248 -16.44 -12.58 17.86
C ILE A 248 -15.72 -12.82 19.20
N VAL A 249 -16.46 -12.84 20.31
CA VAL A 249 -15.89 -13.07 21.65
C VAL A 249 -15.41 -14.52 21.82
N GLY A 250 -16.11 -15.48 21.20
CA GLY A 250 -15.76 -16.90 21.23
C GLY A 250 -14.60 -17.29 20.30
N THR A 251 -14.31 -16.50 19.27
CA THR A 251 -13.27 -16.80 18.29
C THR A 251 -11.87 -16.37 18.76
N SER A 252 -10.97 -17.35 18.91
CA SER A 252 -9.52 -17.12 19.13
C SER A 252 -8.76 -16.85 17.83
N SER A 253 -9.44 -17.00 16.69
CA SER A 253 -8.89 -16.96 15.34
C SER A 253 -10.00 -16.68 14.33
N VAL A 254 -9.67 -15.93 13.28
CA VAL A 254 -10.53 -15.77 12.09
C VAL A 254 -10.15 -16.86 11.09
N ASN A 255 -11.11 -17.51 10.44
CA ASN A 255 -10.84 -18.63 9.54
C ASN A 255 -9.90 -18.19 8.39
N GLY A 256 -8.77 -18.88 8.31
CA GLY A 256 -7.74 -18.73 7.27
C GLY A 256 -6.75 -19.89 7.41
N ASP A 257 -6.15 -20.33 6.32
CA ASP A 257 -5.59 -21.68 6.21
C ASP A 257 -4.30 -21.94 7.02
N HIS A 258 -3.82 -20.95 7.79
CA HIS A 258 -2.61 -21.06 8.61
C HIS A 258 -2.66 -20.26 9.94
N SER A 259 -2.38 -20.93 11.05
CA SER A 259 -2.48 -20.42 12.43
C SER A 259 -1.63 -19.19 12.76
N ALA A 260 -0.48 -19.01 12.12
CA ALA A 260 0.38 -17.83 12.35
C ALA A 260 -0.16 -16.56 11.67
N ASP A 261 -0.80 -16.71 10.50
CA ASP A 261 -1.42 -15.59 9.77
C ASP A 261 -2.73 -15.19 10.45
N GLN A 262 -3.45 -16.16 11.03
CA GLN A 262 -4.62 -15.90 11.88
C GLN A 262 -4.29 -15.04 13.11
N LEU A 263 -3.16 -15.30 13.78
CA LEU A 263 -2.74 -14.52 14.96
C LEU A 263 -2.34 -13.09 14.59
N LYS A 264 -1.70 -12.89 13.44
CA LYS A 264 -1.34 -11.56 12.92
C LYS A 264 -2.58 -10.80 12.45
N MET A 265 -3.48 -11.45 11.71
CA MET A 265 -4.77 -10.87 11.33
C MET A 265 -5.59 -10.50 12.57
N PHE A 266 -5.67 -11.39 13.56
CA PHE A 266 -6.33 -11.11 14.82
C PHE A 266 -5.71 -9.91 15.54
N ALA A 267 -4.39 -9.83 15.61
CA ALA A 267 -3.69 -8.69 16.20
C ALA A 267 -3.98 -7.38 15.45
N SER A 268 -3.90 -7.38 14.11
CA SER A 268 -4.19 -6.21 13.28
C SER A 268 -5.65 -5.78 13.39
N VAL A 269 -6.60 -6.71 13.37
CA VAL A 269 -8.04 -6.44 13.56
C VAL A 269 -8.30 -5.90 14.96
N CYS A 270 -7.63 -6.42 16.00
CA CYS A 270 -7.73 -5.89 17.36
C CYS A 270 -7.18 -4.47 17.49
N THR A 271 -6.05 -4.16 16.86
CA THR A 271 -5.46 -2.81 16.86
C THR A 271 -6.36 -1.84 16.11
N TRP A 272 -6.77 -2.20 14.88
CA TRP A 272 -7.70 -1.42 14.08
C TRP A 272 -9.03 -1.15 14.79
N LYS A 273 -9.67 -2.18 15.37
CA LYS A 273 -10.93 -1.98 16.10
C LYS A 273 -10.77 -1.09 17.32
N LYS A 274 -9.63 -1.11 18.02
CA LYS A 274 -9.36 -0.20 19.14
C LYS A 274 -9.25 1.25 18.66
N GLU A 275 -8.57 1.48 17.54
CA GLU A 275 -8.41 2.83 16.96
C GLU A 275 -9.74 3.36 16.40
N ILE A 276 -10.52 2.53 15.70
CA ILE A 276 -11.89 2.87 15.26
C ILE A 276 -12.80 3.16 16.45
N TRP A 277 -12.72 2.36 17.53
CA TRP A 277 -13.50 2.62 18.74
C TRP A 277 -13.10 3.94 19.42
N LEU A 278 -11.80 4.25 19.47
CA LEU A 278 -11.33 5.53 19.99
C LEU A 278 -11.79 6.70 19.11
N HIS A 279 -11.78 6.52 17.79
CA HIS A 279 -12.29 7.50 16.83
C HIS A 279 -13.81 7.71 16.99
N GLU A 280 -14.60 6.63 17.09
CA GLU A 280 -16.05 6.69 17.27
C GLU A 280 -16.44 7.26 18.63
N LEU A 281 -15.74 6.88 19.72
CA LEU A 281 -15.93 7.48 21.05
C LEU A 281 -15.52 8.94 21.07
N GLY A 282 -14.43 9.31 20.40
CA GLY A 282 -13.99 10.69 20.22
C GLY A 282 -15.02 11.51 19.44
N MET A 283 -15.55 10.96 18.34
CA MET A 283 -16.63 11.56 17.55
C MET A 283 -17.93 11.70 18.35
N GLN A 284 -18.27 10.73 19.20
CA GLN A 284 -19.41 10.83 20.11
C GLN A 284 -19.17 11.89 21.19
N ALA A 285 -17.98 11.97 21.78
CA ALA A 285 -17.62 13.04 22.72
C ALA A 285 -17.69 14.42 22.08
N LEU A 286 -17.21 14.56 20.83
CA LEU A 286 -17.32 15.78 20.03
C LEU A 286 -18.78 16.14 19.67
N ARG A 287 -19.62 15.16 19.33
CA ARG A 287 -21.06 15.37 19.05
C ARG A 287 -21.85 15.79 20.29
N HIS A 288 -21.43 15.34 21.47
CA HIS A 288 -22.05 15.70 22.74
C HIS A 288 -21.46 16.95 23.39
N CYS A 289 -20.44 17.59 22.77
CA CYS A 289 -19.80 18.85 23.17
C CYS A 289 -19.71 19.02 24.69
N THR A 290 -18.86 18.23 25.36
CA THR A 290 -18.52 18.50 26.75
C THR A 290 -17.70 19.80 26.85
N ALA A 291 -17.69 20.46 28.01
CA ALA A 291 -16.99 21.73 28.20
C ALA A 291 -15.48 21.65 27.87
N GLU A 292 -14.88 20.47 27.98
CA GLU A 292 -13.48 20.20 27.66
C GLU A 292 -13.22 20.00 26.15
N SER A 293 -14.21 19.55 25.37
CA SER A 293 -14.05 19.24 23.94
C SER A 293 -14.44 20.38 23.00
N ALA A 294 -14.97 21.49 23.53
CA ALA A 294 -15.44 22.63 22.74
C ALA A 294 -14.35 23.29 21.86
N PRO A 295 -13.09 23.48 22.33
CA PRO A 295 -12.03 24.03 21.49
C PRO A 295 -11.65 23.10 20.34
N LEU A 296 -11.63 21.79 20.60
CA LEU A 296 -11.32 20.77 19.59
C LEU A 296 -12.44 20.64 18.54
N ALA A 297 -13.70 20.69 18.98
CA ALA A 297 -14.85 20.68 18.07
C ALA A 297 -14.90 21.92 17.15
N ALA A 298 -14.44 23.08 17.64
CA ALA A 298 -14.28 24.28 16.82
C ALA A 298 -13.16 24.10 15.79
N ALA A 299 -11.96 23.68 16.23
CA ALA A 299 -10.83 23.44 15.32
C ALA A 299 -11.12 22.41 14.22
N VAL A 300 -11.86 21.34 14.54
CA VAL A 300 -12.28 20.33 13.55
C VAL A 300 -13.29 20.90 12.56
N ARG A 301 -14.27 21.70 13.00
CA ARG A 301 -15.19 22.40 12.09
C ARG A 301 -14.44 23.32 11.14
N ASP A 302 -13.54 24.15 11.68
CA ASP A 302 -12.77 25.11 10.90
C ASP A 302 -11.91 24.39 9.84
N ALA A 303 -11.31 23.24 10.20
CA ALA A 303 -10.56 22.41 9.26
C ALA A 303 -11.44 21.79 8.17
N TYR A 304 -12.65 21.34 8.51
CA TYR A 304 -13.62 20.81 7.54
C TYR A 304 -14.13 21.90 6.60
N GLU A 305 -14.44 23.10 7.10
CA GLU A 305 -14.84 24.25 6.28
C GLU A 305 -13.71 24.65 5.32
N LEU A 306 -12.46 24.67 5.79
CA LEU A 306 -11.30 24.95 4.95
C LEU A 306 -11.13 23.89 3.84
N LEU A 307 -11.34 22.60 4.15
CA LEU A 307 -11.27 21.51 3.16
C LEU A 307 -12.39 21.62 2.12
N VAL A 308 -13.61 21.96 2.56
CA VAL A 308 -14.75 22.18 1.67
C VAL A 308 -14.50 23.37 0.75
N ASP A 309 -13.95 24.48 1.27
CA ASP A 309 -13.57 25.64 0.47
C ASP A 309 -12.43 25.34 -0.50
N GLN A 310 -11.41 24.56 -0.09
CA GLN A 310 -10.35 24.08 -0.99
C GLN A 310 -10.88 23.17 -2.10
N ALA A 311 -11.95 22.41 -1.84
CA ALA A 311 -12.64 21.59 -2.83
C ALA A 311 -13.58 22.40 -3.76
N GLY A 312 -13.54 23.73 -3.69
CA GLY A 312 -14.35 24.64 -4.50
C GLY A 312 -15.63 25.13 -3.82
N GLY A 313 -15.88 24.72 -2.57
CA GLY A 313 -16.99 25.16 -1.76
C GLY A 313 -18.36 24.69 -2.26
N LEU A 314 -19.41 25.16 -1.59
CA LEU A 314 -20.80 24.83 -1.93
C LEU A 314 -21.22 25.38 -3.30
N SER A 315 -20.58 26.46 -3.78
CA SER A 315 -20.86 27.06 -5.09
C SER A 315 -20.36 26.21 -6.26
N ALA A 316 -19.17 25.58 -6.15
CA ALA A 316 -18.68 24.61 -7.14
C ALA A 316 -19.54 23.34 -7.17
N TRP A 317 -19.95 22.86 -5.99
CA TRP A 317 -20.87 21.72 -5.87
C TRP A 317 -22.22 21.99 -6.56
N ASN A 318 -22.77 23.19 -6.37
CA ASN A 318 -24.04 23.60 -6.97
C ASN A 318 -23.93 23.98 -8.45
N THR A 319 -22.73 24.15 -9.01
CA THR A 319 -22.51 24.39 -10.45
C THR A 319 -22.31 23.11 -11.25
N LEU A 320 -22.29 21.94 -10.61
CA LEU A 320 -22.36 20.64 -11.29
C LEU A 320 -23.74 20.47 -11.94
N SER A 321 -23.89 20.98 -13.17
CA SER A 321 -25.12 20.83 -13.95
C SER A 321 -25.37 19.37 -14.32
N ASP A 322 -26.63 18.92 -14.28
CA ASP A 322 -27.18 17.70 -14.88
C ASP A 322 -26.96 17.65 -16.41
N ARG A 323 -25.71 17.57 -16.86
CA ARG A 323 -25.45 17.14 -18.24
C ARG A 323 -25.80 15.66 -18.28
N LYS A 324 -26.89 15.36 -18.98
CA LYS A 324 -27.14 14.07 -19.62
C LYS A 324 -25.96 13.73 -20.54
N ILE A 325 -24.86 13.31 -19.95
CA ILE A 325 -23.82 12.55 -20.63
C ILE A 325 -24.50 11.21 -20.90
N LEU A 326 -24.55 10.77 -22.15
CA LEU A 326 -24.97 9.43 -22.51
C LEU A 326 -23.83 8.48 -22.04
N PRO A 327 -23.83 7.94 -20.81
CA PRO A 327 -22.60 7.54 -20.13
C PRO A 327 -22.02 6.24 -20.71
N CYS A 328 -22.88 5.37 -21.23
CA CYS A 328 -22.45 4.03 -21.61
C CYS A 328 -21.64 3.96 -22.92
N CYS A 329 -21.82 4.89 -23.86
CA CYS A 329 -21.08 4.83 -25.15
C CYS A 329 -19.67 5.44 -25.03
N CYS A 330 -19.55 6.62 -24.43
CA CYS A 330 -18.25 7.30 -24.32
C CYS A 330 -17.25 6.55 -23.42
N MET A 331 -17.74 5.87 -22.36
CA MET A 331 -16.86 5.14 -21.44
C MET A 331 -16.29 3.85 -22.05
N HIS A 332 -17.02 3.14 -22.92
CA HIS A 332 -16.43 1.99 -23.64
C HIS A 332 -15.43 2.40 -24.70
N LYS A 333 -15.66 3.56 -25.34
CA LYS A 333 -14.72 4.13 -26.31
C LYS A 333 -13.44 4.54 -25.61
N GLU A 334 -13.54 5.15 -24.44
CA GLU A 334 -12.39 5.46 -23.59
C GLU A 334 -11.63 4.20 -23.15
N LEU A 335 -12.30 3.14 -22.68
CA LEU A 335 -11.66 1.85 -22.37
C LEU A 335 -10.99 1.20 -23.58
N ASN A 336 -11.62 1.26 -24.76
CA ASN A 336 -11.01 0.70 -25.97
C ASN A 336 -9.82 1.56 -26.43
N SER A 337 -9.86 2.87 -26.23
CA SER A 337 -8.70 3.74 -26.43
C SER A 337 -7.56 3.32 -25.49
N VAL A 338 -7.84 3.00 -24.22
CA VAL A 338 -6.84 2.45 -23.27
C VAL A 338 -6.20 1.14 -23.77
N LYS A 339 -6.97 0.29 -24.45
CA LYS A 339 -6.41 -0.92 -25.07
C LYS A 339 -5.48 -0.59 -26.24
N GLY A 340 -5.89 0.34 -27.11
CA GLY A 340 -5.04 0.86 -28.19
C GLY A 340 -3.77 1.54 -27.67
N TRP A 341 -3.87 2.23 -26.53
CA TRP A 341 -2.74 2.85 -25.83
C TRP A 341 -1.71 1.82 -25.39
N ASN A 342 -2.16 0.78 -24.68
CA ASN A 342 -1.27 -0.28 -24.22
C ASN A 342 -0.61 -0.99 -25.40
N ALA A 343 -1.35 -1.28 -26.48
CA ALA A 343 -0.80 -1.89 -27.68
C ALA A 343 0.33 -1.04 -28.30
N GLY A 344 0.08 0.27 -28.53
CA GLY A 344 1.10 1.16 -29.08
C GLY A 344 2.34 1.30 -28.19
N MET A 345 2.17 1.25 -26.87
CA MET A 345 3.30 1.23 -25.94
C MET A 345 4.10 -0.08 -26.01
N LEU A 346 3.43 -1.24 -26.12
CA LEU A 346 4.09 -2.54 -26.28
C LEU A 346 4.95 -2.55 -27.56
N ASP A 347 4.40 -2.06 -28.67
CA ASP A 347 5.07 -2.00 -29.97
C ASP A 347 6.29 -1.06 -29.91
N SER A 348 6.16 0.06 -29.19
CA SER A 348 7.24 1.05 -29.07
C SER A 348 8.52 0.52 -28.43
N TRP A 349 8.45 -0.49 -27.57
CA TRP A 349 9.66 -1.09 -27.00
C TRP A 349 10.48 -1.83 -28.05
N GLU A 350 9.82 -2.49 -28.99
CA GLU A 350 10.48 -3.15 -30.12
C GLU A 350 10.98 -2.11 -31.13
N GLU A 351 10.14 -1.16 -31.51
CA GLU A 351 10.46 -0.11 -32.50
C GLU A 351 11.67 0.75 -32.08
N ASN A 352 11.76 1.11 -30.80
CA ASN A 352 12.83 1.95 -30.27
C ASN A 352 14.00 1.14 -29.67
N SER A 353 13.95 -0.20 -29.75
CA SER A 353 14.96 -1.09 -29.16
C SER A 353 15.19 -0.84 -27.66
N PHE A 354 14.12 -0.53 -26.93
CA PHE A 354 14.18 -0.32 -25.49
C PHE A 354 14.23 -1.66 -24.74
N GLU A 355 14.83 -1.64 -23.54
CA GLU A 355 14.76 -2.79 -22.65
C GLU A 355 13.29 -3.03 -22.25
N ARG A 356 12.77 -4.24 -22.56
CA ARG A 356 11.39 -4.60 -22.26
C ARG A 356 11.18 -4.69 -20.75
N PRO A 357 9.97 -4.40 -20.24
CA PRO A 357 9.64 -4.69 -18.86
C PRO A 357 9.82 -6.17 -18.54
N ILE A 358 10.06 -6.47 -17.27
CA ILE A 358 10.24 -7.85 -16.82
C ILE A 358 8.99 -8.70 -17.10
N LEU A 359 9.21 -9.92 -17.57
CA LEU A 359 8.16 -10.93 -17.76
C LEU A 359 7.61 -11.38 -16.42
N LEU A 360 6.32 -11.16 -16.18
CA LEU A 360 5.64 -11.55 -14.94
C LEU A 360 4.95 -12.91 -15.12
N ALA A 361 5.77 -13.95 -15.28
CA ALA A 361 5.31 -15.33 -15.36
C ALA A 361 4.89 -15.86 -13.97
N ASN A 362 3.82 -16.66 -13.93
CA ASN A 362 3.48 -17.43 -12.74
C ASN A 362 4.45 -18.61 -12.58
N LYS A 363 4.47 -19.27 -11.42
CA LYS A 363 5.43 -20.35 -11.11
C LYS A 363 5.51 -21.44 -12.19
N ASP A 364 4.36 -21.89 -12.68
CA ASP A 364 4.27 -22.99 -13.65
C ASP A 364 4.79 -22.54 -15.01
N ASN A 365 4.47 -21.32 -15.42
CA ASN A 365 5.00 -20.71 -16.64
C ASN A 365 6.51 -20.40 -16.49
N THR A 366 6.98 -19.91 -15.33
CA THR A 366 8.41 -19.69 -15.07
C THR A 366 9.18 -20.99 -15.21
N ALA A 367 8.68 -22.11 -14.67
CA ALA A 367 9.30 -23.42 -14.80
C ALA A 367 9.29 -23.92 -16.26
N THR A 368 8.23 -23.62 -17.01
CA THR A 368 8.11 -23.94 -18.44
C THR A 368 9.10 -23.13 -19.28
N LEU A 369 9.37 -21.87 -18.90
CA LEU A 369 10.21 -20.94 -19.65
C LEU A 369 11.71 -20.98 -19.27
N GLN A 370 12.12 -21.81 -18.30
CA GLN A 370 13.50 -21.89 -17.81
C GLN A 370 14.56 -22.29 -18.85
N ASN A 371 14.15 -22.89 -19.98
CA ASN A 371 15.08 -23.42 -21.00
C ASN A 371 15.01 -22.69 -22.34
N VAL A 372 14.22 -21.63 -22.45
CA VAL A 372 13.97 -20.91 -23.72
C VAL A 372 15.22 -20.17 -24.24
N ASP A 373 16.17 -19.81 -23.36
CA ASP A 373 17.42 -19.12 -23.74
C ASP A 373 18.51 -20.04 -24.33
N LYS A 374 18.24 -21.35 -24.50
CA LYS A 374 19.21 -22.28 -25.10
C LYS A 374 19.10 -22.26 -26.63
N PRO A 375 20.22 -22.25 -27.37
CA PRO A 375 20.19 -22.24 -28.83
C PRO A 375 19.78 -23.63 -29.35
N SER A 376 18.47 -23.86 -29.46
CA SER A 376 17.88 -25.05 -30.06
C SER A 376 16.47 -24.75 -30.55
N ASP A 377 16.07 -25.47 -31.60
CA ASP A 377 14.94 -25.23 -32.51
C ASP A 377 13.57 -25.03 -31.86
N ALA A 378 12.77 -24.18 -32.52
CA ALA A 378 11.32 -23.96 -32.41
C ALA A 378 10.67 -24.13 -31.02
N MET A 379 10.17 -23.02 -30.47
CA MET A 379 9.43 -23.00 -29.19
C MET A 379 8.29 -24.03 -29.21
N THR A 380 8.16 -24.80 -28.13
CA THR A 380 7.04 -25.73 -27.97
C THR A 380 5.73 -24.97 -27.77
N ASP A 381 4.59 -25.55 -28.17
CA ASP A 381 3.26 -24.95 -27.95
C ASP A 381 3.00 -24.60 -26.47
N ALA A 382 3.60 -25.35 -25.55
CA ALA A 382 3.54 -25.10 -24.12
C ALA A 382 4.35 -23.85 -23.70
N GLU A 383 5.54 -23.64 -24.30
CA GLU A 383 6.37 -22.45 -24.09
C GLU A 383 5.74 -21.21 -24.74
N VAL A 384 5.19 -21.34 -25.96
CA VAL A 384 4.45 -20.27 -26.64
C VAL A 384 3.24 -19.84 -25.79
N ARG A 385 2.43 -20.82 -25.34
CA ARG A 385 1.30 -20.54 -24.45
C ARG A 385 1.76 -19.95 -23.11
N ALA A 386 2.88 -20.40 -22.56
CA ALA A 386 3.42 -19.86 -21.32
C ALA A 386 3.90 -18.41 -21.48
N LEU A 387 4.46 -18.04 -22.63
CA LEU A 387 4.78 -16.65 -22.97
C LEU A 387 3.53 -15.80 -23.20
N ASP A 388 2.56 -16.27 -23.97
CA ASP A 388 1.33 -15.54 -24.24
C ASP A 388 0.53 -15.25 -22.95
N VAL A 389 0.50 -16.20 -22.01
CA VAL A 389 -0.19 -16.05 -20.72
C VAL A 389 0.63 -15.20 -19.73
N SER A 390 1.95 -15.16 -19.90
CA SER A 390 2.86 -14.37 -19.07
C SER A 390 3.00 -12.97 -19.66
N GLY A 391 2.28 -12.01 -19.08
CA GLY A 391 2.33 -10.62 -19.54
C GLY A 391 3.55 -9.86 -19.00
N HIS A 392 3.72 -8.64 -19.51
CA HIS A 392 4.74 -7.68 -19.09
C HIS A 392 4.07 -6.36 -18.67
N GLY A 393 4.79 -5.53 -17.91
CA GLY A 393 4.43 -4.13 -17.67
C GLY A 393 3.19 -3.89 -16.82
N GLY A 394 2.72 -2.63 -16.84
CA GLY A 394 1.73 -2.10 -15.89
C GLY A 394 0.38 -2.83 -15.89
N VAL A 395 -0.13 -3.23 -17.07
CA VAL A 395 -1.41 -3.97 -17.16
C VAL A 395 -1.32 -5.32 -16.45
N LYS A 396 -0.22 -6.05 -16.62
CA LYS A 396 -0.03 -7.34 -15.95
C LYS A 396 0.13 -7.16 -14.44
N VAL A 397 0.86 -6.13 -14.00
CA VAL A 397 0.98 -5.78 -12.57
C VAL A 397 -0.38 -5.47 -11.97
N CYS A 398 -1.19 -4.62 -12.62
CA CYS A 398 -2.53 -4.29 -12.14
C CYS A 398 -3.41 -5.55 -12.07
N THR A 399 -3.38 -6.41 -13.10
CA THR A 399 -4.11 -7.70 -13.09
C THR A 399 -3.75 -8.56 -11.88
N LEU A 400 -2.45 -8.69 -11.57
CA LEU A 400 -1.98 -9.46 -10.43
C LEU A 400 -2.36 -8.78 -9.10
N ALA A 401 -2.23 -7.46 -9.02
CA ALA A 401 -2.61 -6.69 -7.84
C ALA A 401 -4.10 -6.82 -7.55
N GLY A 402 -4.97 -6.73 -8.55
CA GLY A 402 -6.41 -6.97 -8.38
C GLY A 402 -6.71 -8.41 -7.98
N ALA A 403 -6.01 -9.40 -8.56
CA ALA A 403 -6.16 -10.79 -8.15
C ALA A 403 -5.71 -11.06 -6.69
N ILE A 404 -4.85 -10.22 -6.12
CA ILE A 404 -4.41 -10.34 -4.73
C ILE A 404 -5.29 -9.50 -3.80
N PHE A 405 -5.58 -8.25 -4.15
CA PHE A 405 -6.17 -7.26 -3.24
C PHE A 405 -7.67 -7.06 -3.41
N ASN A 406 -8.25 -7.50 -4.53
CA ASN A 406 -9.69 -7.39 -4.80
C ASN A 406 -10.16 -8.59 -5.64
N HIS A 407 -9.97 -9.78 -5.08
CA HIS A 407 -10.24 -11.04 -5.76
C HIS A 407 -11.75 -11.35 -5.77
N LYS A 408 -12.28 -11.91 -6.87
CA LYS A 408 -13.71 -12.27 -6.98
C LYS A 408 -14.21 -13.26 -5.91
N ASP A 409 -13.31 -14.14 -5.48
CA ASP A 409 -13.52 -15.08 -4.38
C ASP A 409 -12.80 -14.52 -3.15
N ASP A 410 -13.58 -14.05 -2.18
CA ASP A 410 -13.13 -13.37 -0.97
C ASP A 410 -12.21 -14.22 -0.09
N LYS A 411 -12.23 -15.54 -0.28
CA LYS A 411 -11.38 -16.49 0.46
C LYS A 411 -10.00 -16.70 -0.15
N LYS A 412 -9.79 -16.27 -1.39
CA LYS A 412 -8.54 -16.49 -2.14
C LYS A 412 -7.64 -15.26 -2.21
N GLY A 413 -8.19 -14.08 -1.96
CA GLY A 413 -7.45 -12.81 -1.92
C GLY A 413 -6.95 -12.45 -0.53
N GLN A 414 -6.12 -11.40 -0.46
CA GLN A 414 -5.68 -10.71 0.76
C GLN A 414 -6.44 -9.39 0.98
N GLN A 415 -7.64 -9.28 0.41
CA GLN A 415 -8.45 -8.05 0.41
C GLN A 415 -8.71 -7.49 1.80
N ASP A 416 -9.04 -8.31 2.79
CA ASP A 416 -9.31 -7.84 4.16
C ASP A 416 -8.03 -7.30 4.82
N THR A 417 -6.90 -8.00 4.63
CA THR A 417 -5.59 -7.56 5.14
C THR A 417 -5.14 -6.25 4.49
N HIS A 418 -5.33 -6.15 3.18
CA HIS A 418 -5.07 -4.95 2.40
C HIS A 418 -5.92 -3.78 2.89
N HIS A 419 -7.23 -3.99 3.07
CA HIS A 419 -8.15 -2.96 3.57
C HIS A 419 -7.70 -2.40 4.92
N TYR A 420 -7.38 -3.26 5.90
CA TYR A 420 -6.97 -2.79 7.23
C TYR A 420 -5.67 -1.99 7.20
N TYR A 421 -4.70 -2.41 6.39
CA TYR A 421 -3.42 -1.71 6.29
C TYR A 421 -3.55 -0.36 5.57
N PHE A 422 -4.29 -0.34 4.45
CA PHE A 422 -4.43 0.87 3.65
C PHE A 422 -5.45 1.87 4.18
N GLU A 423 -6.40 1.46 5.04
CA GLU A 423 -7.27 2.41 5.74
C GLU A 423 -6.48 3.35 6.64
N MET A 424 -5.44 2.84 7.33
CA MET A 424 -4.54 3.68 8.14
C MET A 424 -3.74 4.69 7.31
N ILE A 425 -3.48 4.37 6.04
CA ILE A 425 -2.66 5.18 5.14
C ILE A 425 -3.51 6.19 4.37
N LYS A 426 -4.67 5.75 3.87
CA LYS A 426 -5.58 6.55 3.04
C LYS A 426 -6.58 7.35 3.87
N ALA A 427 -6.70 7.07 5.17
CA ALA A 427 -7.73 7.60 6.08
C ALA A 427 -9.18 7.38 5.60
N VAL A 428 -9.37 6.52 4.60
CA VAL A 428 -10.66 6.18 3.99
C VAL A 428 -10.63 4.68 3.67
N LEU A 429 -11.71 3.98 4.03
CA LEU A 429 -11.93 2.58 3.71
C LEU A 429 -12.31 2.44 2.24
N SER A 430 -11.31 2.40 1.35
CA SER A 430 -11.50 2.15 -0.08
C SER A 430 -10.88 0.81 -0.49
N PRO A 431 -11.66 -0.10 -1.10
CA PRO A 431 -11.12 -1.28 -1.74
C PRO A 431 -10.07 -0.95 -2.80
N PHE A 432 -9.17 -1.89 -3.08
CA PHE A 432 -8.29 -1.80 -4.23
C PHE A 432 -9.13 -1.71 -5.51
N SER A 433 -8.70 -0.87 -6.45
CA SER A 433 -9.40 -0.71 -7.73
C SER A 433 -9.59 -2.05 -8.44
N ASP A 434 -10.77 -2.26 -9.04
CA ASP A 434 -11.05 -3.47 -9.81
C ASP A 434 -10.12 -3.53 -11.04
N THR A 435 -9.88 -4.72 -11.59
CA THR A 435 -9.00 -4.96 -12.75
C THR A 435 -9.73 -5.80 -13.81
N SER A 436 -11.04 -5.58 -13.93
CA SER A 436 -11.87 -6.26 -14.92
C SER A 436 -11.83 -5.57 -16.29
N ASN A 437 -11.67 -6.37 -17.35
CA ASN A 437 -11.79 -5.93 -18.75
C ASN A 437 -13.19 -5.41 -19.12
N THR A 438 -14.18 -5.57 -18.24
CA THR A 438 -15.57 -5.10 -18.42
C THR A 438 -15.87 -3.79 -17.71
N ARG A 439 -14.96 -3.29 -16.86
CA ARG A 439 -15.15 -2.06 -16.09
C ARG A 439 -14.22 -0.96 -16.62
N TYR A 440 -14.81 0.17 -17.00
CA TYR A 440 -14.09 1.34 -17.50
C TYR A 440 -13.12 1.89 -16.46
N GLN A 441 -11.97 2.42 -16.91
CA GLN A 441 -10.89 3.00 -16.08
C GLN A 441 -10.26 2.09 -15.01
N SER A 442 -10.74 0.87 -14.82
CA SER A 442 -10.29 -0.10 -13.81
C SER A 442 -8.76 -0.24 -13.71
N TYR A 443 -8.11 -0.47 -14.85
CA TYR A 443 -6.65 -0.58 -14.94
C TYR A 443 -5.92 0.75 -14.69
N CYS A 444 -6.51 1.88 -15.09
CA CYS A 444 -5.93 3.20 -14.88
C CYS A 444 -6.03 3.64 -13.41
N GLU A 445 -7.16 3.37 -12.76
CA GLU A 445 -7.36 3.59 -11.32
C GLU A 445 -6.43 2.70 -10.48
N ALA A 446 -6.32 1.42 -10.82
CA ALA A 446 -5.41 0.49 -10.18
C ALA A 446 -3.94 0.93 -10.33
N ALA A 447 -3.53 1.36 -11.53
CA ALA A 447 -2.19 1.88 -11.76
C ALA A 447 -1.92 3.16 -10.96
N ALA A 448 -2.87 4.09 -10.92
CA ALA A 448 -2.74 5.33 -10.17
C ALA A 448 -2.58 5.06 -8.66
N GLU A 449 -3.37 4.15 -8.11
CA GLU A 449 -3.29 3.77 -6.70
C GLU A 449 -1.94 3.12 -6.34
N LEU A 450 -1.47 2.19 -7.17
CA LEU A 450 -0.18 1.53 -6.98
C LEU A 450 0.98 2.52 -7.05
N LEU A 451 0.90 3.53 -7.93
CA LEU A 451 1.92 4.57 -8.05
C LEU A 451 1.91 5.52 -6.86
N THR A 452 0.73 5.98 -6.43
CA THR A 452 0.60 6.92 -5.31
C THR A 452 1.10 6.32 -3.99
N HIS A 453 0.92 5.02 -3.78
CA HIS A 453 1.27 4.35 -2.52
C HIS A 453 2.33 3.27 -2.68
N LEU A 454 3.21 3.39 -3.68
CA LEU A 454 4.19 2.36 -4.05
C LEU A 454 5.01 1.86 -2.85
N ASP A 455 5.58 2.77 -2.06
CA ASP A 455 6.41 2.42 -0.90
C ASP A 455 5.61 1.67 0.18
N HIS A 456 4.34 2.01 0.35
CA HIS A 456 3.44 1.32 1.27
C HIS A 456 3.06 -0.07 0.77
N TYR A 457 2.88 -0.26 -0.54
CA TYR A 457 2.67 -1.59 -1.12
C TYR A 457 3.91 -2.48 -0.95
N ILE A 458 5.11 -1.93 -1.14
CA ILE A 458 6.37 -2.63 -0.89
C ILE A 458 6.44 -3.05 0.59
N THR A 459 6.20 -2.10 1.49
CA THR A 459 6.20 -2.35 2.95
C THR A 459 5.15 -3.39 3.34
N PHE A 460 3.94 -3.32 2.77
CA PHE A 460 2.87 -4.28 2.99
C PHE A 460 3.30 -5.70 2.59
N PHE A 461 3.95 -5.85 1.44
CA PHE A 461 4.44 -7.15 0.97
C PHE A 461 5.60 -7.68 1.82
N GLU A 462 6.49 -6.82 2.29
CA GLU A 462 7.57 -7.20 3.21
C GLU A 462 7.02 -7.68 4.56
N GLN A 463 5.97 -7.05 5.08
CA GLN A 463 5.35 -7.41 6.35
C GLN A 463 4.46 -8.66 6.26
N SER A 464 3.81 -8.87 5.11
CA SER A 464 2.88 -9.99 4.88
C SER A 464 3.56 -11.31 4.51
N THR A 465 4.87 -11.34 4.21
CA THR A 465 5.57 -12.55 3.79
C THR A 465 6.46 -13.16 4.89
N HIS A 466 6.18 -14.41 5.30
CA HIS A 466 7.05 -15.17 6.23
C HIS A 466 7.30 -16.59 5.70
N LYS A 467 8.43 -16.78 5.01
CA LYS A 467 8.91 -18.02 4.34
C LYS A 467 8.04 -18.54 3.17
N PRO A 468 8.67 -19.05 2.09
CA PRO A 468 7.96 -19.54 0.91
C PRO A 468 7.13 -20.78 1.28
N LYS A 469 5.81 -20.60 1.42
CA LYS A 469 4.86 -21.72 1.49
C LYS A 469 4.79 -22.38 0.11
N LYS A 470 4.87 -23.72 0.10
CA LYS A 470 5.06 -24.58 -1.07
C LYS A 470 3.95 -24.52 -2.13
N SER A 471 2.86 -23.77 -1.90
CA SER A 471 1.72 -23.63 -2.82
C SER A 471 1.33 -22.20 -3.19
N MET A 472 2.07 -21.17 -2.77
CA MET A 472 1.84 -19.80 -3.26
C MET A 472 3.14 -19.00 -3.19
N SER A 473 4.02 -19.25 -4.16
CA SER A 473 5.28 -18.52 -4.30
C SER A 473 5.08 -17.36 -5.27
N LEU A 474 4.79 -16.16 -4.72
CA LEU A 474 4.80 -14.90 -5.44
C LEU A 474 6.25 -14.47 -5.69
N THR A 475 6.87 -15.03 -6.74
CA THR A 475 8.23 -14.67 -7.19
C THR A 475 8.29 -13.29 -7.86
N SER A 476 7.17 -12.58 -7.97
CA SER A 476 7.01 -11.39 -8.83
C SER A 476 7.19 -10.05 -8.10
N VAL A 477 7.24 -10.03 -6.77
CA VAL A 477 7.16 -8.78 -5.98
C VAL A 477 8.53 -8.13 -5.72
N HIS A 478 9.60 -8.91 -5.62
CA HIS A 478 10.97 -8.38 -5.40
C HIS A 478 11.55 -7.65 -6.63
N TYR A 479 10.89 -7.78 -7.79
CA TYR A 479 11.35 -7.24 -9.09
C TYR A 479 10.49 -6.09 -9.62
N MET A 480 9.52 -5.58 -8.82
CA MET A 480 8.65 -4.45 -9.17
C MET A 480 9.39 -3.12 -9.39
N THR A 481 10.72 -3.06 -9.17
CA THR A 481 11.51 -1.83 -9.04
C THR A 481 12.35 -1.45 -10.28
N ARG A 482 12.10 -2.01 -11.47
CA ARG A 482 12.76 -1.58 -12.74
C ARG A 482 11.78 -1.60 -13.93
N PRO A 483 11.99 -0.74 -14.95
CA PRO A 483 11.11 0.38 -15.22
C PRO A 483 9.97 0.07 -16.19
N ALA A 484 8.73 0.30 -15.80
CA ALA A 484 7.58 0.22 -16.70
C ALA A 484 6.34 0.90 -16.13
N PHE A 485 6.30 2.24 -16.05
CA PHE A 485 5.13 2.93 -15.50
C PHE A 485 4.87 4.32 -16.05
N ILE A 486 4.19 4.43 -17.21
CA ILE A 486 3.60 5.68 -17.75
C ILE A 486 2.41 5.30 -18.64
N VAL A 487 1.31 6.03 -18.80
CA VAL A 487 0.70 7.21 -18.19
C VAL A 487 -0.79 7.11 -18.56
N ILE A 488 -1.70 7.53 -17.67
CA ILE A 488 -2.87 8.41 -17.94
C ILE A 488 -3.84 8.31 -16.78
N THR A 489 -3.98 9.43 -16.08
CA THR A 489 -5.12 9.73 -15.22
C THR A 489 -5.68 11.07 -15.66
N LEU A 490 -6.09 11.17 -16.92
CA LEU A 490 -6.36 12.45 -17.55
C LEU A 490 -7.40 12.42 -18.65
N LEU A 491 -8.59 12.96 -18.35
CA LEU A 491 -9.12 14.15 -19.02
C LEU A 491 -10.50 14.51 -18.43
N LYS A 492 -10.57 15.62 -17.66
CA LYS A 492 -11.51 16.72 -17.97
C LYS A 492 -11.17 18.04 -17.28
N THR A 493 -11.30 19.09 -18.12
CA THR A 493 -11.60 20.50 -17.85
C THR A 493 -10.64 21.32 -16.98
N GLN A 494 -9.84 22.13 -17.69
CA GLN A 494 -9.24 23.41 -17.31
C GLN A 494 -8.87 23.60 -15.82
N LEU A 495 -7.55 23.45 -15.57
CA LEU A 495 -6.72 23.85 -14.42
C LEU A 495 -6.23 22.76 -13.44
N PHE A 496 -6.79 21.55 -13.34
CA PHE A 496 -6.29 20.56 -12.34
C PHE A 496 -6.23 19.10 -12.83
N TRP A 497 -5.18 18.36 -12.44
CA TRP A 497 -5.03 16.91 -12.67
C TRP A 497 -6.00 16.13 -11.76
N GLN A 498 -6.64 15.06 -12.25
CA GLN A 498 -7.61 14.27 -11.46
C GLN A 498 -6.95 13.52 -10.28
N ASN A 499 -5.70 13.07 -10.46
CA ASN A 499 -4.88 12.53 -9.38
C ASN A 499 -3.49 13.21 -9.40
N PRO A 500 -3.34 14.39 -8.77
CA PRO A 500 -2.07 15.10 -8.71
C PRO A 500 -0.98 14.29 -8.01
N ALA A 501 -1.34 13.44 -7.05
CA ALA A 501 -0.39 12.60 -6.32
C ALA A 501 0.24 11.53 -7.22
N ALA A 502 -0.55 10.88 -8.08
CA ALA A 502 -0.03 9.94 -9.08
C ALA A 502 0.88 10.63 -10.10
N VAL A 503 0.54 11.86 -10.53
CA VAL A 503 1.40 12.65 -11.44
C VAL A 503 2.72 13.02 -10.77
N THR A 504 2.68 13.47 -9.52
CA THR A 504 3.89 13.75 -8.72
C THR A 504 4.74 12.49 -8.54
N ALA A 505 4.13 11.34 -8.27
CA ALA A 505 4.83 10.06 -8.15
C ALA A 505 5.53 9.68 -9.47
N VAL A 506 4.88 9.85 -10.62
CA VAL A 506 5.50 9.62 -11.94
C VAL A 506 6.68 10.56 -12.17
N HIS A 507 6.53 11.86 -11.85
CA HIS A 507 7.65 12.81 -11.95
C HIS A 507 8.82 12.43 -11.05
N GLN A 508 8.54 11.98 -9.82
CA GLN A 508 9.56 11.53 -8.89
C GLN A 508 10.27 10.27 -9.40
N LEU A 509 9.54 9.29 -9.93
CA LEU A 509 10.12 8.09 -10.54
C LEU A 509 10.99 8.41 -11.76
N PHE A 510 10.59 9.41 -12.56
CA PHE A 510 11.41 9.93 -13.65
C PHE A 510 12.68 10.61 -13.14
N SER A 511 12.57 11.50 -12.14
CA SER A 511 13.72 12.18 -11.52
C SER A 511 14.70 11.20 -10.84
N ASP A 512 14.19 10.13 -10.26
CA ASP A 512 14.96 9.05 -9.65
C ASP A 512 15.62 8.10 -10.67
N ASN A 513 15.42 8.34 -11.97
CA ASN A 513 15.87 7.48 -13.08
C ASN A 513 15.36 6.03 -12.98
N LYS A 514 14.22 5.84 -12.29
CA LYS A 514 13.50 4.56 -12.18
C LYS A 514 12.49 4.36 -13.32
N LEU A 515 12.41 5.33 -14.23
CA LEU A 515 11.46 5.37 -15.34
C LEU A 515 12.12 6.03 -16.57
N PRO A 516 12.98 5.30 -17.30
CA PRO A 516 13.58 5.78 -18.53
C PRO A 516 12.53 5.83 -19.65
N HIS A 517 12.75 6.74 -20.60
CA HIS A 517 11.92 6.93 -21.79
C HIS A 517 10.45 7.33 -21.56
N PRO A 518 10.13 8.23 -20.61
CA PRO A 518 8.75 8.61 -20.33
C PRO A 518 8.08 9.35 -21.48
N HIS A 519 8.87 10.10 -22.24
CA HIS A 519 8.40 10.92 -23.33
C HIS A 519 8.05 10.05 -24.53
N GLU A 520 8.91 9.08 -24.86
CA GLU A 520 8.72 8.13 -25.93
C GLU A 520 7.54 7.20 -25.65
N ALA A 521 7.40 6.74 -24.40
CA ALA A 521 6.23 5.99 -23.95
C ALA A 521 4.94 6.80 -24.09
N LEU A 522 4.95 8.09 -23.73
CA LEU A 522 3.78 8.97 -23.87
C LEU A 522 3.43 9.27 -25.34
N VAL A 523 4.43 9.40 -26.21
CA VAL A 523 4.22 9.61 -27.65
C VAL A 523 3.64 8.34 -28.28
N ALA A 524 4.20 7.18 -27.97
CA ALA A 524 3.69 5.89 -28.44
C ALA A 524 2.25 5.63 -27.98
N PHE A 525 1.96 5.98 -26.73
CA PHE A 525 0.64 5.96 -26.15
C PHE A 525 -0.36 6.78 -26.98
N PHE A 526 -0.03 8.03 -27.31
CA PHE A 526 -0.94 8.88 -28.11
C PHE A 526 -1.07 8.41 -29.56
N ARG A 527 -0.03 7.82 -30.15
CA ARG A 527 -0.13 7.22 -31.49
C ARG A 527 -1.09 6.04 -31.50
N GLY A 528 -0.99 5.13 -30.53
CA GLY A 528 -1.94 4.03 -30.37
C GLY A 528 -3.37 4.52 -30.14
N ALA A 529 -3.54 5.60 -29.38
CA ALA A 529 -4.83 6.25 -29.13
C ALA A 529 -5.56 6.65 -30.41
N ILE A 530 -4.83 7.33 -31.30
CA ILE A 530 -5.39 7.97 -32.49
C ILE A 530 -6.09 6.93 -33.37
N THR A 531 -5.45 5.78 -33.59
CA THR A 531 -6.01 4.69 -34.40
C THR A 531 -7.37 4.19 -33.87
N THR A 532 -7.55 4.19 -32.56
CA THR A 532 -8.79 3.73 -31.92
C THR A 532 -9.85 4.83 -31.94
N TRP A 533 -9.44 6.10 -31.77
CA TRP A 533 -10.33 7.25 -31.88
C TRP A 533 -10.87 7.46 -33.30
N GLU A 534 -10.05 7.24 -34.33
CA GLU A 534 -10.46 7.34 -35.74
C GLU A 534 -11.60 6.37 -36.09
N HIS A 535 -11.52 5.12 -35.61
CA HIS A 535 -12.60 4.15 -35.75
C HIS A 535 -13.89 4.59 -35.04
N PHE A 536 -13.80 5.22 -33.86
CA PHE A 536 -14.97 5.65 -33.10
C PHE A 536 -15.63 6.92 -33.62
N SER A 537 -14.88 7.84 -34.20
CA SER A 537 -15.42 9.04 -34.83
C SER A 537 -16.32 8.70 -36.01
N ALA A 538 -15.99 7.64 -36.77
CA ALA A 538 -16.82 7.17 -37.89
C ALA A 538 -18.20 6.65 -37.44
N GLU A 539 -18.31 6.07 -36.24
CA GLU A 539 -19.59 5.59 -35.68
C GLU A 539 -20.54 6.72 -35.26
N PHE A 540 -20.03 7.96 -35.11
CA PHE A 540 -20.78 9.16 -34.72
C PHE A 540 -21.09 10.08 -35.90
N GLU A 541 -20.66 9.74 -37.11
CA GLU A 541 -21.08 10.46 -38.32
C GLU A 541 -22.59 10.27 -38.56
N GLY A 542 -23.24 11.26 -39.18
CA GLY A 542 -24.68 11.21 -39.44
C GLY A 542 -25.05 9.98 -40.28
N GLY A 543 -25.84 9.06 -39.72
CA GLY A 543 -26.18 7.76 -40.31
C GLY A 543 -25.38 6.55 -39.79
N GLY A 544 -24.48 6.74 -38.82
CA GLY A 544 -23.70 5.68 -38.17
C GLY A 544 -24.50 4.77 -37.23
N THR A 545 -23.92 3.61 -36.88
CA THR A 545 -24.55 2.53 -36.10
C THR A 545 -25.09 2.95 -34.72
N ILE A 546 -24.55 4.03 -34.14
CA ILE A 546 -24.90 4.50 -32.79
C ILE A 546 -26.04 5.54 -32.79
N ASP A 547 -26.47 6.00 -33.97
CA ASP A 547 -27.58 6.97 -34.11
C ASP A 547 -28.93 6.42 -33.58
N HIS A 548 -29.07 5.09 -33.35
CA HIS A 548 -30.38 4.45 -33.13
C HIS A 548 -30.50 3.43 -31.96
N MET A 549 -29.57 3.33 -30.98
CA MET A 549 -29.64 2.28 -29.94
C MET A 549 -29.60 2.74 -28.47
N SER A 550 -30.42 2.10 -27.62
CA SER A 550 -30.47 2.29 -26.17
C SER A 550 -29.67 1.25 -25.38
N ALA A 551 -29.08 1.68 -24.24
CA ALA A 551 -28.09 0.92 -23.48
C ALA A 551 -28.69 -0.26 -22.68
N THR A 552 -28.10 -1.44 -22.83
CA THR A 552 -28.43 -2.69 -22.13
C THR A 552 -27.19 -3.22 -21.42
N ASN A 553 -27.12 -3.16 -20.07
CA ASN A 553 -26.38 -4.15 -19.27
C ASN A 553 -26.63 -4.10 -17.73
N ASP A 554 -26.73 -5.31 -17.17
CA ASP A 554 -26.26 -5.79 -15.85
C ASP A 554 -27.09 -5.63 -14.55
N ALA A 555 -28.30 -6.23 -14.47
CA ALA A 555 -29.27 -5.92 -13.40
C ALA A 555 -29.65 -7.04 -12.40
N ASN A 556 -29.07 -8.26 -12.34
CA ASN A 556 -29.83 -9.38 -11.73
C ASN A 556 -29.23 -10.25 -10.59
N GLU A 557 -27.95 -10.19 -10.20
CA GLU A 557 -27.40 -11.24 -9.28
C GLU A 557 -26.69 -10.76 -8.00
N GLY A 558 -26.92 -9.52 -7.54
CA GLY A 558 -26.37 -8.99 -6.27
C GLY A 558 -27.37 -8.95 -5.11
N ALA A 559 -26.91 -8.59 -3.89
CA ALA A 559 -27.78 -8.29 -2.74
C ALA A 559 -28.85 -7.23 -3.07
N LEU A 560 -28.50 -6.28 -3.94
CA LEU A 560 -29.43 -5.30 -4.49
C LEU A 560 -30.48 -5.93 -5.42
N GLY A 561 -30.10 -6.95 -6.20
CA GLY A 561 -31.03 -7.73 -7.04
C GLY A 561 -32.02 -8.53 -6.19
N SER A 562 -31.53 -9.19 -5.13
CA SER A 562 -32.39 -9.87 -4.14
C SER A 562 -33.35 -8.89 -3.45
N TYR A 563 -32.86 -7.71 -3.04
CA TYR A 563 -33.71 -6.65 -2.48
C TYR A 563 -34.75 -6.16 -3.49
N ARG A 564 -34.37 -5.91 -4.75
CA ARG A 564 -35.31 -5.49 -5.81
C ARG A 564 -36.41 -6.51 -6.02
N LEU A 565 -36.08 -7.79 -6.13
CA LEU A 565 -37.06 -8.88 -6.25
C LEU A 565 -37.98 -8.91 -5.02
N HIS A 566 -37.43 -8.77 -3.81
CA HIS A 566 -38.20 -8.69 -2.58
C HIS A 566 -39.14 -7.49 -2.54
N ALA A 567 -38.66 -6.31 -2.94
CA ALA A 567 -39.44 -5.07 -3.00
C ALA A 567 -40.56 -5.16 -4.04
N CYS A 568 -40.31 -5.79 -5.20
CA CYS A 568 -41.34 -6.06 -6.20
C CYS A 568 -42.42 -7.01 -5.67
N GLN A 569 -42.03 -8.09 -4.98
CA GLN A 569 -42.98 -9.06 -4.43
C GLN A 569 -43.70 -8.54 -3.18
N LYS A 570 -43.05 -7.68 -2.38
CA LYS A 570 -43.52 -7.20 -1.08
C LYS A 570 -43.25 -5.69 -0.91
N PRO A 571 -43.92 -4.82 -1.69
CA PRO A 571 -43.62 -3.38 -1.76
C PRO A 571 -43.87 -2.62 -0.46
N LEU A 572 -44.65 -3.19 0.46
CA LEU A 572 -44.96 -2.60 1.76
C LEU A 572 -43.96 -3.00 2.86
N THR A 573 -42.93 -3.80 2.54
CA THR A 573 -41.91 -4.18 3.51
C THR A 573 -40.88 -3.06 3.62
N SER A 574 -40.71 -2.50 4.82
CA SER A 574 -39.67 -1.50 5.05
C SER A 574 -38.27 -2.09 4.91
N LEU A 575 -37.29 -1.26 4.53
CA LEU A 575 -35.90 -1.69 4.35
C LEU A 575 -35.33 -2.26 5.67
N HIS A 576 -35.62 -1.61 6.80
CA HIS A 576 -35.22 -2.11 8.12
C HIS A 576 -35.78 -3.51 8.41
N HIS A 577 -36.99 -3.79 7.97
CA HIS A 577 -37.63 -5.09 8.18
C HIS A 577 -37.07 -6.16 7.25
N HIS A 578 -36.81 -5.80 5.98
CA HIS A 578 -36.12 -6.65 5.03
C HIS A 578 -34.75 -7.08 5.56
N ASN A 579 -33.94 -6.12 6.01
CA ASN A 579 -32.61 -6.39 6.55
C ASN A 579 -32.64 -7.29 7.79
N ALA A 580 -33.61 -7.10 8.69
CA ALA A 580 -33.76 -7.96 9.87
C ALA A 580 -34.09 -9.42 9.50
N LEU A 581 -34.95 -9.64 8.49
CA LEU A 581 -35.27 -10.97 7.99
C LEU A 581 -34.06 -11.63 7.31
N GLU A 582 -33.37 -10.88 6.45
CA GLU A 582 -32.26 -11.44 5.68
C GLU A 582 -31.07 -11.78 6.58
N GLN A 583 -30.74 -10.91 7.55
CA GLN A 583 -29.71 -11.21 8.55
C GLN A 583 -30.06 -12.44 9.39
N PHE A 584 -31.30 -12.53 9.87
CA PHE A 584 -31.76 -13.66 10.66
C PHE A 584 -31.67 -14.99 9.88
N LYS A 585 -32.03 -14.95 8.59
CA LYS A 585 -31.99 -16.10 7.68
C LYS A 585 -30.56 -16.51 7.35
N CYS A 586 -29.74 -15.58 6.89
CA CYS A 586 -28.37 -15.85 6.44
C CYS A 586 -27.47 -16.34 7.59
N ASN A 587 -27.66 -15.82 8.80
CA ASN A 587 -26.84 -16.16 9.96
C ASN A 587 -27.32 -17.44 10.69
N ASN A 588 -28.40 -18.07 10.23
CA ASN A 588 -29.08 -19.16 10.94
C ASN A 588 -29.36 -18.82 12.43
N THR A 589 -29.81 -17.59 12.67
CA THR A 589 -29.97 -17.03 14.02
C THR A 589 -31.00 -17.79 14.87
N GLU A 590 -31.94 -18.49 14.25
CA GLU A 590 -32.87 -19.38 14.95
C GLU A 590 -32.15 -20.42 15.81
N SER A 591 -31.15 -21.10 15.23
CA SER A 591 -30.33 -22.08 15.95
C SER A 591 -29.52 -21.44 17.08
N PHE A 592 -29.02 -20.23 16.85
CA PHE A 592 -28.28 -19.49 17.88
C PHE A 592 -29.17 -19.16 19.10
N ILE A 593 -30.39 -18.69 18.85
CA ILE A 593 -31.37 -18.40 19.89
C ILE A 593 -31.67 -19.68 20.69
N ASP A 594 -32.03 -20.77 20.01
CA ASP A 594 -32.45 -22.01 20.67
C ASP A 594 -31.35 -22.62 21.56
N ASN A 595 -30.09 -22.46 21.17
CA ASN A 595 -28.94 -23.03 21.89
C ASN A 595 -28.36 -22.11 22.96
N THR A 596 -28.54 -20.80 22.87
CA THR A 596 -27.76 -19.82 23.65
C THR A 596 -28.62 -18.91 24.52
N PHE A 597 -29.83 -18.58 24.10
CA PHE A 597 -30.63 -17.58 24.80
C PHE A 597 -31.17 -18.09 26.14
N MET A 598 -31.11 -17.21 27.15
CA MET A 598 -31.86 -17.32 28.38
C MET A 598 -33.06 -16.36 28.36
N ASP A 599 -33.97 -16.48 29.35
CA ASP A 599 -35.16 -15.60 29.48
C ASP A 599 -34.80 -14.10 29.52
N ALA A 600 -33.63 -13.77 30.06
CA ALA A 600 -33.10 -12.40 30.09
C ALA A 600 -32.76 -11.89 28.69
N ASP A 601 -32.21 -12.73 27.81
CA ASP A 601 -31.83 -12.35 26.44
C ASP A 601 -33.07 -12.11 25.58
N HIS A 602 -34.09 -12.96 25.72
CA HIS A 602 -35.39 -12.74 25.09
C HIS A 602 -36.01 -11.41 25.54
N SER A 603 -35.95 -11.11 26.84
CA SER A 603 -36.44 -9.84 27.39
C SER A 603 -35.66 -8.65 26.83
N TYR A 604 -34.35 -8.78 26.67
CA TYR A 604 -33.49 -7.77 26.07
C TYR A 604 -33.81 -7.53 24.59
N THR A 605 -33.95 -8.59 23.78
CA THR A 605 -34.31 -8.43 22.36
C THR A 605 -35.67 -7.78 22.20
N MET A 606 -36.65 -8.11 23.06
CA MET A 606 -37.96 -7.46 23.07
C MET A 606 -37.87 -5.98 23.42
N LYS A 607 -37.00 -5.60 24.38
CA LYS A 607 -36.76 -4.20 24.75
C LYS A 607 -36.13 -3.43 23.57
N MET A 608 -35.06 -3.97 22.99
CA MET A 608 -34.34 -3.33 21.87
C MET A 608 -35.23 -3.18 20.63
N ALA A 609 -36.02 -4.19 20.28
CA ALA A 609 -36.95 -4.10 19.15
C ALA A 609 -37.99 -2.98 19.34
N ARG A 610 -38.44 -2.75 20.58
CA ARG A 610 -39.32 -1.61 20.90
C ARG A 610 -38.61 -0.28 20.78
N GLU A 611 -37.37 -0.18 21.24
CA GLU A 611 -36.55 1.04 21.10
C GLU A 611 -36.28 1.37 19.64
N TRP A 612 -35.91 0.38 18.82
CA TRP A 612 -35.71 0.56 17.38
C TRP A 612 -36.98 1.04 16.67
N GLN A 613 -38.14 0.51 17.07
CA GLN A 613 -39.41 0.94 16.55
C GLN A 613 -39.79 2.35 17.03
N ALA A 614 -39.55 2.68 18.30
CA ALA A 614 -39.80 4.00 18.87
C ALA A 614 -38.89 5.08 18.29
N ALA A 615 -37.67 4.72 17.87
CA ALA A 615 -36.73 5.63 17.22
C ALA A 615 -37.22 6.13 15.85
N GLY A 616 -38.25 5.49 15.28
CA GLY A 616 -38.89 5.92 14.04
C GLY A 616 -37.94 5.97 12.85
N LEU A 617 -36.94 5.09 12.83
CA LEU A 617 -35.84 5.13 11.85
C LEU A 617 -36.35 5.10 10.40
N GLU A 618 -37.36 4.27 10.13
CA GLU A 618 -38.00 4.21 8.80
C GLU A 618 -38.75 5.49 8.45
N HIS A 619 -39.48 6.08 9.40
CA HIS A 619 -40.18 7.35 9.17
C HIS A 619 -39.18 8.48 8.91
N LYS A 620 -38.06 8.51 9.63
CA LYS A 620 -36.97 9.46 9.39
C LYS A 620 -36.34 9.25 8.01
N HIS A 621 -36.13 7.98 7.62
CA HIS A 621 -35.60 7.64 6.31
C HIS A 621 -36.53 8.09 5.18
N GLN A 622 -37.84 7.78 5.27
CA GLN A 622 -38.85 8.23 4.31
C GLN A 622 -38.95 9.75 4.27
N ALA A 623 -38.92 10.43 5.41
CA ALA A 623 -38.92 11.90 5.46
C ALA A 623 -37.67 12.50 4.79
N ASN A 624 -36.52 11.84 4.89
CA ASN A 624 -35.30 12.27 4.20
C ASN A 624 -35.39 12.07 2.68
N LEU A 625 -35.98 10.95 2.22
CA LEU A 625 -36.23 10.71 0.79
C LEU A 625 -37.17 11.76 0.21
N VAL A 626 -38.30 12.02 0.87
CA VAL A 626 -39.27 13.05 0.44
C VAL A 626 -38.61 14.43 0.39
N LYS A 627 -37.79 14.80 1.37
CA LYS A 627 -37.03 16.06 1.34
C LYS A 627 -36.05 16.13 0.17
N GLY A 628 -35.41 15.01 -0.18
CA GLY A 628 -34.55 14.90 -1.35
C GLY A 628 -35.33 15.14 -2.65
N ASP A 629 -36.45 14.44 -2.81
CA ASP A 629 -37.34 14.57 -3.97
C ASP A 629 -37.92 15.99 -4.09
N GLU A 630 -38.33 16.60 -2.97
CA GLU A 630 -38.79 17.99 -2.92
C GLU A 630 -37.68 18.96 -3.37
N GLY A 631 -36.45 18.75 -2.92
CA GLY A 631 -35.28 19.51 -3.38
C GLY A 631 -35.04 19.38 -4.88
N GLU A 632 -35.16 18.17 -5.42
CA GLU A 632 -35.00 17.92 -6.86
C GLU A 632 -36.12 18.56 -7.69
N VAL A 633 -37.38 18.51 -7.21
CA VAL A 633 -38.52 19.17 -7.86
C VAL A 633 -38.36 20.68 -7.83
N LEU A 634 -37.89 21.26 -6.74
CA LEU A 634 -37.62 22.69 -6.63
C LEU A 634 -36.51 23.12 -7.60
N LEU A 635 -35.42 22.37 -7.69
CA LEU A 635 -34.34 22.60 -8.64
C LEU A 635 -34.85 22.58 -10.09
N LYS A 636 -35.64 21.56 -10.45
CA LYS A 636 -36.26 21.45 -11.79
C LYS A 636 -37.19 22.63 -12.08
N ARG A 637 -37.97 23.09 -11.11
CA ARG A 637 -38.83 24.28 -11.27
C ARG A 637 -38.03 25.56 -11.50
N GLN A 638 -36.92 25.74 -10.78
CA GLN A 638 -36.02 26.88 -10.97
C GLN A 638 -35.38 26.85 -12.37
N GLN A 639 -34.86 25.70 -12.80
CA GLN A 639 -34.29 25.53 -14.14
C GLN A 639 -35.31 25.79 -15.27
N LEU A 640 -36.57 25.37 -15.09
CA LEU A 640 -37.65 25.66 -16.05
C LEU A 640 -37.99 27.16 -16.08
N ALA A 641 -38.04 27.82 -14.92
CA ALA A 641 -38.29 29.26 -14.84
C ALA A 641 -37.15 30.08 -15.47
N GLU A 642 -35.89 29.69 -15.24
CA GLU A 642 -34.73 30.32 -15.89
C GLU A 642 -34.74 30.12 -17.41
N ARG A 643 -35.10 28.92 -17.88
CA ARG A 643 -35.23 28.65 -19.32
C ARG A 643 -36.33 29.51 -19.94
N ALA A 644 -37.51 29.56 -19.33
CA ALA A 644 -38.61 30.41 -19.77
C ALA A 644 -38.22 31.91 -19.76
N GLY A 645 -37.45 32.35 -18.75
CA GLY A 645 -36.91 33.71 -18.69
C GLY A 645 -35.93 34.03 -19.82
N LYS A 646 -35.03 33.10 -20.16
CA LYS A 646 -34.10 33.24 -21.30
C LYS A 646 -34.83 33.25 -22.64
N GLU A 647 -35.81 32.37 -22.82
CA GLU A 647 -36.67 32.33 -24.02
C GLU A 647 -37.48 33.62 -24.17
N ALA A 648 -38.04 34.16 -23.09
CA ALA A 648 -38.77 35.42 -23.10
C ALA A 648 -37.86 36.63 -23.40
N ALA A 649 -36.64 36.65 -22.85
CA ALA A 649 -35.65 37.70 -23.12
C ALA A 649 -35.17 37.67 -24.58
N GLU A 650 -34.94 36.47 -25.13
CA GLU A 650 -34.54 36.32 -26.53
C GLU A 650 -35.67 36.71 -27.49
N LYS A 651 -36.92 36.34 -27.17
CA LYS A 651 -38.09 36.79 -27.92
C LYS A 651 -38.23 38.32 -27.89
N ALA A 652 -38.07 38.94 -26.71
CA ALA A 652 -38.10 40.39 -26.59
C ALA A 652 -36.95 41.06 -27.36
N ARG A 653 -35.75 40.46 -27.39
CA ARG A 653 -34.62 40.94 -28.21
C ARG A 653 -34.96 40.87 -29.70
N LEU A 654 -35.53 39.76 -30.18
CA LEU A 654 -35.92 39.60 -31.59
C LEU A 654 -37.03 40.60 -31.98
N ASP A 655 -38.01 40.83 -31.11
CA ASP A 655 -39.09 41.80 -31.32
C ASP A 655 -38.60 43.26 -31.36
N ASP A 656 -37.53 43.61 -30.60
CA ASP A 656 -36.98 44.97 -30.53
C ASP A 656 -35.99 45.31 -31.66
N VAL A 657 -35.29 44.30 -32.20
CA VAL A 657 -34.12 44.51 -33.08
C VAL A 657 -34.46 44.52 -34.58
N LEU A 658 -35.54 43.89 -35.06
CA LEU A 658 -35.71 43.61 -36.49
C LEU A 658 -37.09 43.95 -37.07
N LEU A 659 -37.12 44.93 -37.98
CA LEU A 659 -38.13 45.02 -39.03
C LEU A 659 -37.85 43.90 -40.06
N LEU A 660 -38.83 43.02 -40.30
CA LEU A 660 -38.72 41.91 -41.26
C LEU A 660 -38.38 42.46 -42.66
N VAL A 661 -37.21 42.10 -43.19
CA VAL A 661 -36.73 42.61 -44.49
C VAL A 661 -37.15 41.60 -45.57
N LEU A 662 -38.12 41.99 -46.39
CA LEU A 662 -38.74 41.09 -47.39
C LEU A 662 -38.32 41.39 -48.84
N ASN A 663 -37.36 42.29 -49.06
CA ASN A 663 -36.85 42.63 -50.39
C ASN A 663 -35.51 41.96 -50.68
N GLU A 664 -35.30 41.60 -51.95
CA GLU A 664 -34.16 40.79 -52.39
C GLU A 664 -32.81 41.53 -52.23
N GLU A 665 -32.76 42.83 -52.54
CA GLU A 665 -31.55 43.66 -52.36
C GLU A 665 -31.18 43.84 -50.88
N GLY A 666 -32.17 43.93 -49.98
CA GLY A 666 -31.93 44.09 -48.55
C GLY A 666 -31.41 42.81 -47.89
N LEU A 667 -31.92 41.65 -48.30
CA LEU A 667 -31.47 40.33 -47.81
C LEU A 667 -29.99 40.05 -48.10
N LEU A 668 -29.48 40.48 -49.26
CA LEU A 668 -28.09 40.30 -49.66
C LEU A 668 -27.10 41.16 -48.84
N SER A 669 -27.60 42.19 -48.15
CA SER A 669 -26.78 43.10 -47.34
C SER A 669 -26.65 42.68 -45.87
N LEU A 670 -27.42 41.67 -45.44
CA LEU A 670 -27.46 41.19 -44.05
C LEU A 670 -26.27 40.26 -43.72
N LYS A 671 -25.77 40.37 -42.50
CA LYS A 671 -24.76 39.48 -41.94
C LYS A 671 -25.41 38.16 -41.47
N ASN A 672 -24.59 37.11 -41.34
CA ASN A 672 -25.05 35.77 -41.00
C ASN A 672 -25.94 35.72 -39.73
N VAL A 673 -25.61 36.48 -38.69
CA VAL A 673 -26.40 36.57 -37.45
C VAL A 673 -27.77 37.20 -37.69
N GLU A 674 -27.85 38.23 -38.53
CA GLU A 674 -29.10 38.93 -38.86
C GLU A 674 -30.03 38.06 -39.72
N LEU A 675 -29.46 37.22 -40.60
CA LEU A 675 -30.20 36.24 -41.39
C LEU A 675 -30.80 35.12 -40.52
N ILE A 676 -30.04 34.63 -39.53
CA ILE A 676 -30.52 33.62 -38.58
C ILE A 676 -31.65 34.20 -37.71
N ASP A 677 -31.50 35.45 -37.25
CA ASP A 677 -32.53 36.15 -36.47
C ASP A 677 -33.85 36.30 -37.27
N GLN A 678 -33.80 36.55 -38.58
CA GLN A 678 -35.01 36.61 -39.43
C GLN A 678 -35.71 35.26 -39.61
N VAL A 679 -34.97 34.15 -39.62
CA VAL A 679 -35.55 32.80 -39.67
C VAL A 679 -36.25 32.46 -38.36
N ASN A 680 -35.64 32.84 -37.23
CA ASN A 680 -36.17 32.59 -35.89
C ASN A 680 -37.42 33.42 -35.57
N LEU A 681 -37.59 34.58 -36.21
CA LEU A 681 -38.80 35.42 -36.12
C LEU A 681 -40.06 34.81 -36.78
N ARG A 682 -39.88 33.80 -37.65
CA ARG A 682 -40.97 33.19 -38.45
C ARG A 682 -41.55 31.90 -37.87
N GLN A 683 -40.91 31.33 -36.85
CA GLN A 683 -41.39 30.16 -36.08
C GLN A 683 -42.10 30.64 -34.82
#